data_AF-A0A5B0TZ26-F1
#
_entry.id   AF-A0A5B0TZ26-F1
#
_cell.length_a   1.000
_cell.length_b   1.000
_cell.length_c   1.000
_cell.angle_alpha   90.00
_cell.angle_beta   90.00
_cell.angle_gamma   90.00
#
_symmetry.space_group_name_H-M   'P 1'
#
loop_
_entity.id
_entity.type
_entity.pdbx_description
1 polymer ?
#
loop_
_entity_poly.entity_id
_entity_poly.type
_entity_poly.pdbx_seq_one_letter_code
_entity_poly.pdbx_strand_id
1 'polypeptide(L)'
;MKAHLLYISLFSVSSTFSLLTFATPSQVKTIQPTTHIGTWQNKDEDGDGVVDELDAYPFDTSKSEYEFVKEEEFNNNNDVATVAPEKLPIKLFGRIQQVNDQDYYKIKLKKDVAITVLLSSSSNEFDPGMAVMDSSVVAIQSWAPNFTAVGKYKRAIQVKPSESGTYYIVINDKEFRGEVSYDYQLHVFVDEDVDVIDDSLEPAFGFKGYTQDTDGDGIYDGTEFYVFNLDSAYALDVDNDGTPNWLDEDSDNDGIKDVLEGAFDLDEDGLGNFVDLDSDANTIDDSKDAGNPKRPLNHDKDQFANFIDLDDDNDLILDVNDPEPLNLASNGGYGTDSYLEVSNIYYLLYGSQTIEGVILANQKHRVYGENLATGFLNFNIEGSTVPVNIAVNANGKDYVDFVMPRNATSISYSAANIRTAPIALSFNQQFSPIIVSQGVIESSVNQEVTLSGINFSDDTLVYLNEVELTPLATSPTSLSFTVPANADSGKLYLKNSYGKSNASKIALFSKTTLTIDKSLTFANSKVVASTFISGIEKTVDVNNSVAVVPVSSNNATTITLYFGDEQKYYLNALYLGQADLQITPRFVAASTAWGLSGVNQTQQLAKLKALFAQALKLDEVIEFADYIIKNNNQLPKYKSKEFTTLKWAAVDAITAHIKK
;
A
#
# COMPACT_ATOMS: atom_id res chain seq x y z
N MET A 1 -16.79 -5.13 -59.81
CA MET A 1 -16.98 -5.35 -61.25
C MET A 1 -18.23 -4.59 -61.68
N LYS A 2 -18.11 -3.63 -62.61
CA LYS A 2 -19.20 -2.95 -63.38
C LYS A 2 -20.20 -2.10 -62.57
N ALA A 3 -20.24 -0.76 -62.69
CA ALA A 3 -20.61 0.11 -63.83
C ALA A 3 -22.12 0.22 -64.12
N HIS A 4 -22.61 1.47 -63.99
CA HIS A 4 -23.71 2.18 -64.67
C HIS A 4 -25.14 1.59 -64.73
N LEU A 5 -26.15 2.44 -64.51
CA LEU A 5 -26.97 2.99 -65.61
C LEU A 5 -27.95 4.08 -65.13
N LEU A 6 -27.80 5.27 -65.69
CA LEU A 6 -28.91 6.20 -65.97
C LEU A 6 -29.68 5.68 -67.18
N TYR A 7 -31.02 5.75 -67.20
CA TYR A 7 -31.75 6.13 -68.42
C TYR A 7 -33.18 6.63 -68.11
N ILE A 8 -33.56 7.61 -68.93
CA ILE A 8 -34.68 8.55 -68.84
C ILE A 8 -35.84 8.11 -69.76
N SER A 9 -37.09 8.45 -69.43
CA SER A 9 -38.12 8.90 -70.41
C SER A 9 -39.25 9.66 -69.68
N LEU A 10 -39.47 10.97 -69.81
CA LEU A 10 -40.02 11.82 -70.89
C LEU A 10 -41.50 11.55 -71.28
N PHE A 11 -42.38 12.55 -71.03
CA PHE A 11 -43.47 13.11 -71.88
C PHE A 11 -44.22 14.20 -71.06
N SER A 12 -43.88 15.49 -71.20
CA SER A 12 -44.58 16.58 -71.97
C SER A 12 -45.97 16.96 -71.41
N VAL A 13 -46.42 18.23 -71.30
CA VAL A 13 -46.54 19.31 -72.31
C VAL A 13 -46.73 20.68 -71.63
N SER A 14 -46.00 21.68 -72.16
CA SER A 14 -46.27 23.14 -72.31
C SER A 14 -46.80 24.01 -71.16
N SER A 15 -46.10 25.13 -70.87
CA SER A 15 -46.44 26.47 -71.41
C SER A 15 -45.36 27.51 -71.06
N THR A 16 -45.28 28.52 -71.91
CA THR A 16 -44.19 29.49 -72.14
C THR A 16 -44.07 30.63 -71.13
N PHE A 17 -42.80 30.95 -70.81
CA PHE A 17 -42.19 32.25 -70.49
C PHE A 17 -43.08 33.43 -70.03
N SER A 18 -42.82 33.88 -68.80
CA SER A 18 -42.89 35.28 -68.40
C SER A 18 -41.67 35.60 -67.53
N LEU A 19 -40.87 36.57 -67.95
CA LEU A 19 -39.85 37.19 -67.10
C LEU A 19 -40.57 37.79 -65.88
N LEU A 20 -40.29 37.29 -64.69
CA LEU A 20 -40.55 38.00 -63.44
C LEU A 20 -39.22 38.32 -62.77
N THR A 21 -38.92 39.61 -62.70
CA THR A 21 -38.04 40.21 -61.70
C THR A 21 -38.58 39.87 -60.32
N PHE A 22 -37.90 38.98 -59.59
CA PHE A 22 -38.13 38.82 -58.16
C PHE A 22 -37.25 39.81 -57.40
N ALA A 23 -37.94 40.76 -56.77
CA ALA A 23 -37.39 41.62 -55.75
C ALA A 23 -36.90 40.76 -54.57
N THR A 24 -35.77 41.17 -54.00
CA THR A 24 -35.28 40.73 -52.69
C THR A 24 -36.41 40.79 -51.66
N PRO A 25 -36.69 39.72 -50.89
CA PRO A 25 -37.48 39.88 -49.69
C PRO A 25 -36.69 40.74 -48.72
N SER A 26 -37.30 41.85 -48.36
CA SER A 26 -36.91 42.76 -47.29
C SER A 26 -36.62 41.96 -46.02
N GLN A 27 -35.59 42.41 -45.30
CA GLN A 27 -35.21 42.03 -43.96
C GLN A 27 -36.35 41.35 -43.19
N VAL A 28 -36.21 40.04 -42.98
CA VAL A 28 -36.72 39.47 -41.73
C VAL A 28 -35.94 40.20 -40.66
N LYS A 29 -36.60 41.15 -39.99
CA LYS A 29 -36.17 41.58 -38.68
C LYS A 29 -36.14 40.31 -37.84
N THR A 30 -34.95 39.77 -37.64
CA THR A 30 -34.65 39.01 -36.43
C THR A 30 -35.20 39.87 -35.31
N ILE A 31 -36.23 39.36 -34.65
CA ILE A 31 -36.66 39.93 -33.38
C ILE A 31 -35.50 39.59 -32.46
N GLN A 32 -34.54 40.51 -32.32
CA GLN A 32 -33.59 40.44 -31.23
C GLN A 32 -34.41 40.51 -29.95
N PRO A 33 -34.31 39.52 -29.05
CA PRO A 33 -34.95 39.58 -27.75
C PRO A 33 -34.49 40.87 -27.07
N THR A 34 -35.41 41.80 -26.82
CA THR A 34 -35.08 43.10 -26.20
C THR A 34 -34.90 43.02 -24.68
N THR A 35 -34.60 41.84 -24.16
CA THR A 35 -34.23 41.56 -22.77
C THR A 35 -33.30 40.36 -22.86
N HIS A 36 -32.04 40.56 -22.48
CA HIS A 36 -31.07 39.49 -22.24
C HIS A 36 -31.63 38.75 -21.02
N ILE A 37 -32.29 37.63 -21.25
CA ILE A 37 -32.89 36.80 -20.20
C ILE A 37 -32.01 35.58 -20.18
N GLY A 38 -31.00 35.62 -19.30
CA GLY A 38 -30.11 34.49 -19.09
C GLY A 38 -30.88 33.18 -18.99
N THR A 39 -30.75 32.35 -20.02
CA THR A 39 -31.37 31.02 -20.10
C THR A 39 -30.52 30.12 -20.99
N TRP A 40 -30.33 28.85 -20.60
CA TRP A 40 -29.65 27.82 -21.41
C TRP A 40 -30.15 27.72 -22.87
N GLN A 41 -31.43 28.04 -23.12
CA GLN A 41 -32.03 28.00 -24.45
C GLN A 41 -31.63 29.17 -25.34
N ASN A 42 -31.20 30.30 -24.76
CA ASN A 42 -30.50 31.33 -25.50
C ASN A 42 -29.02 30.92 -25.57
N LYS A 43 -28.41 31.04 -26.74
CA LYS A 43 -27.08 30.51 -27.01
C LYS A 43 -26.05 31.59 -27.32
N ASP A 44 -26.45 32.85 -27.25
CA ASP A 44 -25.66 34.03 -27.60
C ASP A 44 -26.37 35.23 -26.95
N GLU A 45 -26.13 35.42 -25.65
CA GLU A 45 -26.85 36.40 -24.83
C GLU A 45 -26.64 37.83 -25.31
N ASP A 46 -25.42 38.20 -25.70
CA ASP A 46 -25.08 39.56 -26.11
C ASP A 46 -25.13 39.82 -27.64
N GLY A 47 -25.24 38.76 -28.44
CA GLY A 47 -25.38 38.83 -29.88
C GLY A 47 -24.08 39.14 -30.62
N ASP A 48 -22.91 38.88 -30.02
CA ASP A 48 -21.60 39.08 -30.65
C ASP A 48 -21.24 37.98 -31.68
N GLY A 49 -21.99 36.86 -31.66
CA GLY A 49 -21.86 35.72 -32.56
C GLY A 49 -20.91 34.63 -32.07
N VAL A 50 -20.35 34.76 -30.88
CA VAL A 50 -19.77 33.67 -30.08
C VAL A 50 -20.90 33.06 -29.26
N VAL A 51 -20.97 31.73 -29.21
CA VAL A 51 -21.99 31.08 -28.41
C VAL A 51 -21.61 31.09 -26.94
N ASP A 52 -22.58 31.17 -26.04
CA ASP A 52 -22.34 31.31 -24.59
C ASP A 52 -21.42 30.21 -24.03
N GLU A 53 -21.47 28.98 -24.58
CA GLU A 53 -20.58 27.87 -24.19
C GLU A 53 -19.09 28.13 -24.49
N LEU A 54 -18.80 29.02 -25.44
CA LEU A 54 -17.46 29.41 -25.88
C LEU A 54 -17.12 30.85 -25.52
N ASP A 55 -18.03 31.56 -24.85
CA ASP A 55 -17.88 32.95 -24.50
C ASP A 55 -17.46 33.12 -23.03
N ALA A 56 -16.31 33.74 -22.82
CA ALA A 56 -15.86 34.11 -21.47
C ALA A 56 -16.67 35.26 -20.84
N TYR A 57 -17.41 36.03 -21.64
CA TYR A 57 -18.20 37.18 -21.21
C TYR A 57 -19.52 37.26 -21.99
N PRO A 58 -20.47 36.33 -21.78
CA PRO A 58 -21.73 36.22 -22.54
C PRO A 58 -22.65 37.45 -22.49
N PHE A 59 -22.28 38.49 -21.73
CA PHE A 59 -23.02 39.74 -21.59
C PHE A 59 -22.20 40.99 -21.99
N ASP A 60 -21.03 40.84 -22.64
CA ASP A 60 -20.16 41.94 -23.07
C ASP A 60 -19.67 41.76 -24.52
N THR A 61 -20.44 42.33 -25.46
CA THR A 61 -20.16 42.31 -26.92
C THR A 61 -18.78 42.78 -27.38
N SER A 62 -17.95 43.32 -26.48
CA SER A 62 -16.60 43.77 -26.77
C SER A 62 -15.51 42.75 -26.44
N LYS A 63 -15.85 41.62 -25.80
CA LYS A 63 -14.90 40.64 -25.27
C LYS A 63 -15.52 39.24 -25.25
N SER A 64 -14.76 38.24 -25.68
CA SER A 64 -15.21 36.84 -25.60
C SER A 64 -14.14 35.83 -25.13
N GLU A 65 -12.93 36.30 -24.81
CA GLU A 65 -11.83 35.44 -24.34
C GLU A 65 -11.28 35.93 -22.98
N TYR A 66 -10.98 34.98 -22.10
CA TYR A 66 -10.31 35.26 -20.82
C TYR A 66 -8.92 35.89 -21.02
N GLU A 67 -8.46 36.67 -20.05
CA GLU A 67 -7.06 37.07 -20.01
C GLU A 67 -6.20 35.88 -19.53
N PHE A 68 -5.17 35.57 -20.31
CA PHE A 68 -4.30 34.40 -20.10
C PHE A 68 -2.91 34.82 -19.66
N VAL A 69 -2.39 34.18 -18.60
CA VAL A 69 -1.00 34.32 -18.17
C VAL A 69 -0.37 32.94 -17.99
N LYS A 70 0.76 32.73 -18.68
CA LYS A 70 1.62 31.57 -18.45
C LYS A 70 2.69 31.94 -17.44
N GLU A 71 3.04 31.03 -16.55
CA GLU A 71 4.13 31.20 -15.61
C GLU A 71 5.46 31.55 -16.31
N GLU A 72 6.30 32.26 -15.57
CA GLU A 72 7.70 32.48 -15.94
C GLU A 72 8.62 31.95 -14.83
N GLU A 73 9.29 30.85 -15.12
CA GLU A 73 10.31 30.28 -14.24
C GLU A 73 11.53 31.22 -14.13
N PHE A 74 12.05 31.51 -12.93
CA PHE A 74 11.77 30.92 -11.62
C PHE A 74 10.76 31.72 -10.79
N ASN A 75 9.75 31.05 -10.21
CA ASN A 75 8.62 31.66 -9.47
C ASN A 75 8.31 31.02 -8.10
N ASN A 76 9.28 30.35 -7.46
CA ASN A 76 9.04 29.55 -6.25
C ASN A 76 9.04 30.32 -4.93
N ASN A 77 8.83 31.63 -4.99
CA ASN A 77 8.57 32.47 -3.82
C ASN A 77 7.88 33.78 -4.20
N ASN A 78 7.40 34.50 -3.19
CA ASN A 78 6.65 35.75 -3.31
C ASN A 78 7.42 36.92 -3.95
N ASP A 79 8.76 36.91 -3.96
CA ASP A 79 9.58 38.00 -4.50
C ASP A 79 9.72 37.93 -6.02
N VAL A 80 9.62 36.71 -6.58
CA VAL A 80 9.71 36.42 -8.02
C VAL A 80 8.40 35.86 -8.60
N ALA A 81 7.29 36.00 -7.87
CA ALA A 81 5.98 35.50 -8.27
C ALA A 81 5.53 36.05 -9.64
N THR A 82 4.94 35.18 -10.46
CA THR A 82 4.30 35.54 -11.73
C THR A 82 3.16 36.52 -11.46
N VAL A 83 3.12 37.66 -12.15
CA VAL A 83 2.09 38.69 -11.92
C VAL A 83 0.83 38.36 -12.74
N ALA A 84 -0.28 38.13 -12.05
CA ALA A 84 -1.59 37.90 -12.67
C ALA A 84 -2.29 39.24 -13.00
N PRO A 85 -3.28 39.23 -13.92
CA PRO A 85 -4.08 40.41 -14.21
C PRO A 85 -4.87 40.91 -12.99
N GLU A 86 -5.22 42.20 -12.98
CA GLU A 86 -5.90 42.82 -11.83
C GLU A 86 -7.41 42.52 -11.77
N LYS A 87 -8.02 42.18 -12.91
CA LYS A 87 -9.47 41.94 -13.01
C LYS A 87 -9.73 40.46 -13.18
N LEU A 88 -10.64 39.94 -12.37
CA LEU A 88 -11.23 38.63 -12.55
C LEU A 88 -12.35 38.70 -13.59
N PRO A 89 -12.66 37.59 -14.26
CA PRO A 89 -12.00 36.27 -14.16
C PRO A 89 -10.65 36.17 -14.90
N ILE A 90 -9.78 35.25 -14.48
CA ILE A 90 -8.46 35.02 -15.09
C ILE A 90 -8.13 33.53 -15.24
N LYS A 91 -7.34 33.21 -16.27
CA LYS A 91 -6.75 31.87 -16.46
C LYS A 91 -5.23 31.92 -16.36
N LEU A 92 -4.67 31.06 -15.51
CA LEU A 92 -3.23 30.93 -15.27
C LEU A 92 -2.76 29.53 -15.67
N PHE A 93 -1.56 29.42 -16.21
CA PHE A 93 -0.97 28.12 -16.59
C PHE A 93 0.41 27.96 -16.01
N GLY A 94 0.67 26.79 -15.45
CA GLY A 94 1.99 26.45 -14.95
C GLY A 94 2.31 24.97 -14.96
N ARG A 95 3.44 24.62 -14.36
CA ARG A 95 3.94 23.25 -14.30
C ARG A 95 4.88 23.05 -13.11
N ILE A 96 4.54 22.06 -12.27
CA ILE A 96 5.42 21.58 -11.20
C ILE A 96 6.46 20.61 -11.79
N GLN A 97 7.54 21.15 -12.33
CA GLN A 97 8.47 20.42 -13.18
C GLN A 97 9.64 19.75 -12.43
N GLN A 98 9.87 20.10 -11.16
CA GLN A 98 10.99 19.57 -10.35
C GLN A 98 10.60 19.24 -8.90
N VAL A 99 11.43 18.45 -8.23
CA VAL A 99 11.23 18.15 -6.80
C VAL A 99 11.37 19.43 -5.98
N ASN A 100 10.43 19.67 -5.06
CA ASN A 100 10.24 20.90 -4.28
C ASN A 100 9.93 22.15 -5.12
N ASP A 101 9.42 21.94 -6.33
CA ASP A 101 8.92 23.03 -7.15
C ASP A 101 7.61 23.60 -6.56
N GLN A 102 7.49 24.92 -6.60
CA GLN A 102 6.34 25.65 -6.09
C GLN A 102 6.11 26.83 -7.00
N ASP A 103 4.86 27.12 -7.32
CA ASP A 103 4.54 28.25 -8.19
C ASP A 103 3.78 29.32 -7.43
N TYR A 104 4.30 30.54 -7.44
CA TYR A 104 3.64 31.71 -6.84
C TYR A 104 3.06 32.61 -7.92
N TYR A 105 1.76 32.90 -7.82
CA TYR A 105 1.06 33.88 -8.64
C TYR A 105 0.60 35.06 -7.79
N LYS A 106 1.06 36.26 -8.10
CA LYS A 106 0.70 37.49 -7.41
C LYS A 106 -0.58 38.07 -8.00
N ILE A 107 -1.62 38.21 -7.16
CA ILE A 107 -2.97 38.62 -7.57
C ILE A 107 -3.50 39.76 -6.70
N LYS A 108 -4.48 40.52 -7.23
CA LYS A 108 -5.23 41.55 -6.51
C LYS A 108 -6.63 41.04 -6.18
N LEU A 109 -6.96 40.95 -4.90
CA LEU A 109 -8.29 40.53 -4.45
C LEU A 109 -8.97 41.65 -3.66
N LYS A 110 -10.32 41.64 -3.69
CA LYS A 110 -11.15 42.61 -2.97
C LYS A 110 -11.63 42.02 -1.65
N LYS A 111 -11.79 42.91 -0.66
CA LYS A 111 -12.40 42.60 0.63
C LYS A 111 -13.82 42.07 0.47
N ASP A 112 -14.14 41.04 1.25
CA ASP A 112 -15.46 40.45 1.40
C ASP A 112 -16.09 39.98 0.08
N VAL A 113 -15.25 39.65 -0.92
CA VAL A 113 -15.67 38.99 -2.17
C VAL A 113 -15.21 37.55 -2.11
N ALA A 114 -16.13 36.62 -2.34
CA ALA A 114 -15.83 35.20 -2.36
C ALA A 114 -15.24 34.83 -3.73
N ILE A 115 -14.10 34.14 -3.71
CA ILE A 115 -13.30 33.80 -4.89
C ILE A 115 -13.04 32.30 -4.90
N THR A 116 -13.31 31.66 -6.03
CA THR A 116 -12.89 30.28 -6.31
C THR A 116 -11.58 30.28 -7.11
N VAL A 117 -10.69 29.35 -6.72
CA VAL A 117 -9.53 28.95 -7.52
C VAL A 117 -9.74 27.48 -7.89
N LEU A 118 -10.14 27.24 -9.15
CA LEU A 118 -10.35 25.91 -9.71
C LEU A 118 -9.09 25.49 -10.49
N LEU A 119 -8.56 24.32 -10.16
CA LEU A 119 -7.36 23.75 -10.77
C LEU A 119 -7.72 22.52 -11.60
N SER A 120 -7.32 22.56 -12.88
CA SER A 120 -7.37 21.41 -13.79
C SER A 120 -5.97 20.99 -14.24
N SER A 121 -5.78 19.70 -14.50
CA SER A 121 -4.54 19.09 -14.98
C SER A 121 -4.87 17.93 -15.90
N SER A 122 -4.09 17.76 -16.97
CA SER A 122 -4.18 16.59 -17.85
C SER A 122 -3.50 15.35 -17.27
N SER A 123 -2.70 15.50 -16.20
CA SER A 123 -2.00 14.40 -15.53
C SER A 123 -2.83 13.81 -14.40
N ASN A 124 -3.00 12.48 -14.45
CA ASN A 124 -3.63 11.68 -13.41
C ASN A 124 -2.70 11.45 -12.20
N GLU A 125 -1.38 11.56 -12.38
CA GLU A 125 -0.42 11.35 -11.28
C GLU A 125 -0.20 12.59 -10.42
N PHE A 126 -0.57 13.77 -10.93
CA PHE A 126 -0.35 15.04 -10.25
C PHE A 126 -1.37 15.21 -9.11
N ASP A 127 -0.88 15.33 -7.88
CA ASP A 127 -1.71 15.53 -6.69
C ASP A 127 -1.46 16.94 -6.11
N PRO A 128 -2.22 17.96 -6.53
CA PRO A 128 -1.91 19.35 -6.23
C PRO A 128 -2.18 19.75 -4.77
N GLY A 129 -1.17 20.34 -4.14
CA GLY A 129 -1.28 21.29 -3.04
C GLY A 129 -1.64 22.68 -3.56
N MET A 130 -2.60 23.36 -2.92
CA MET A 130 -3.02 24.71 -3.29
C MET A 130 -3.36 25.54 -2.06
N ALA A 131 -2.91 26.80 -2.02
CA ALA A 131 -3.22 27.76 -0.97
C ALA A 131 -3.25 29.20 -1.50
N VAL A 132 -3.94 30.09 -0.79
CA VAL A 132 -3.85 31.54 -0.99
C VAL A 132 -3.21 32.17 0.23
N MET A 133 -2.20 33.01 0.01
CA MET A 133 -1.46 33.71 1.05
C MET A 133 -1.66 35.22 0.96
N ASP A 134 -1.67 35.89 2.09
CA ASP A 134 -1.68 37.36 2.14
C ASP A 134 -0.31 37.97 1.78
N SER A 135 -0.24 39.30 1.81
CA SER A 135 1.02 40.03 1.54
C SER A 135 2.17 39.76 2.53
N SER A 136 1.90 39.12 3.67
CA SER A 136 2.89 38.69 4.66
C SER A 136 3.28 37.21 4.48
N VAL A 137 2.84 36.56 3.40
CA VAL A 137 3.09 35.15 3.07
C VAL A 137 2.51 34.21 4.14
N VAL A 138 1.38 34.62 4.74
CA VAL A 138 0.61 33.77 5.65
C VAL A 138 -0.61 33.26 4.90
N ALA A 139 -0.81 31.95 4.89
CA ALA A 139 -2.00 31.35 4.30
C ALA A 139 -3.26 31.91 4.97
N ILE A 140 -4.18 32.43 4.16
CA ILE A 140 -5.50 32.83 4.65
C ILE A 140 -6.39 31.60 4.77
N GLN A 141 -7.48 31.73 5.52
CA GLN A 141 -8.47 30.67 5.61
C GLN A 141 -9.06 30.40 4.22
N SER A 142 -8.97 29.14 3.81
CA SER A 142 -9.68 28.59 2.66
C SER A 142 -10.56 27.42 3.09
N TRP A 143 -11.56 27.10 2.30
CA TRP A 143 -12.37 25.89 2.46
C TRP A 143 -12.57 25.22 1.09
N ALA A 144 -12.92 23.94 1.11
CA ALA A 144 -13.34 23.25 -0.10
C ALA A 144 -14.76 23.71 -0.46
N PRO A 145 -15.01 24.14 -1.70
CA PRO A 145 -16.38 24.36 -2.16
C PRO A 145 -17.11 23.01 -2.31
N ASN A 146 -18.42 23.07 -2.48
CA ASN A 146 -19.25 21.89 -2.71
C ASN A 146 -19.14 21.48 -4.17
N PHE A 147 -18.16 20.60 -4.45
CA PHE A 147 -17.77 20.18 -5.79
C PHE A 147 -17.07 18.82 -5.73
N THR A 148 -17.47 17.90 -6.60
CA THR A 148 -16.79 16.61 -6.76
C THR A 148 -15.83 16.71 -7.94
N ALA A 149 -14.54 16.53 -7.66
CA ALA A 149 -13.51 16.63 -8.68
C ALA A 149 -13.46 15.34 -9.51
N VAL A 150 -13.89 15.43 -10.77
CA VAL A 150 -13.86 14.34 -11.75
C VAL A 150 -13.00 14.71 -12.96
N GLY A 151 -12.41 13.69 -13.60
CA GLY A 151 -11.61 13.85 -14.81
C GLY A 151 -10.44 14.81 -14.67
N LYS A 152 -10.41 15.86 -15.51
CA LYS A 152 -9.28 16.80 -15.57
C LYS A 152 -9.26 17.78 -14.40
N TYR A 153 -10.37 18.00 -13.70
CA TYR A 153 -10.40 18.89 -12.55
C TYR A 153 -9.87 18.15 -11.33
N LYS A 154 -8.86 18.71 -10.67
CA LYS A 154 -8.17 18.02 -9.57
C LYS A 154 -8.46 18.64 -8.21
N ARG A 155 -8.75 19.94 -8.16
CA ARG A 155 -8.96 20.65 -6.89
C ARG A 155 -9.62 22.01 -7.08
N ALA A 156 -10.51 22.38 -6.17
CA ALA A 156 -10.96 23.76 -5.99
C ALA A 156 -10.70 24.22 -4.55
N ILE A 157 -10.42 25.52 -4.37
CA ILE A 157 -10.47 26.16 -3.04
C ILE A 157 -11.25 27.46 -3.12
N GLN A 158 -12.02 27.74 -2.08
CA GLN A 158 -12.70 29.01 -1.87
C GLN A 158 -11.89 29.88 -0.91
N VAL A 159 -11.81 31.17 -1.18
CA VAL A 159 -11.31 32.19 -0.24
C VAL A 159 -12.18 33.42 -0.20
N LYS A 160 -12.23 34.09 0.95
CA LYS A 160 -12.88 35.39 1.12
C LYS A 160 -11.95 36.36 1.85
N PRO A 161 -11.23 37.22 1.13
CA PRO A 161 -10.26 38.15 1.72
C PRO A 161 -10.91 39.10 2.73
N SER A 162 -10.29 39.27 3.90
CA SER A 162 -10.77 40.21 4.91
C SER A 162 -10.43 41.68 4.60
N GLU A 163 -9.48 41.92 3.71
CA GLU A 163 -9.05 43.24 3.26
C GLU A 163 -8.72 43.23 1.75
N SER A 164 -8.93 44.36 1.08
CA SER A 164 -8.55 44.49 -0.33
C SER A 164 -7.05 44.65 -0.43
N GLY A 165 -6.39 43.86 -1.27
CA GLY A 165 -4.94 43.85 -1.26
C GLY A 165 -4.28 42.94 -2.27
N THR A 166 -2.98 42.74 -2.06
CA THR A 166 -2.19 41.77 -2.80
C THR A 166 -2.17 40.45 -2.06
N TYR A 167 -2.39 39.38 -2.82
CA TYR A 167 -2.37 37.99 -2.37
C TYR A 167 -1.49 37.17 -3.31
N TYR A 168 -1.19 35.95 -2.90
CA TYR A 168 -0.40 34.98 -3.66
C TYR A 168 -1.14 33.65 -3.71
N ILE A 169 -1.41 33.14 -4.91
CA ILE A 169 -1.84 31.74 -5.08
C ILE A 169 -0.57 30.90 -5.18
N VAL A 170 -0.50 29.82 -4.39
CA VAL A 170 0.66 28.94 -4.31
C VAL A 170 0.24 27.52 -4.67
N ILE A 171 0.91 26.94 -5.68
CA ILE A 171 0.68 25.58 -6.17
C ILE A 171 1.92 24.73 -5.96
N ASN A 172 1.75 23.47 -5.58
CA ASN A 172 2.80 22.46 -5.49
C ASN A 172 2.21 21.04 -5.68
N ASP A 173 3.04 20.00 -5.75
CA ASP A 173 2.58 18.62 -5.50
C ASP A 173 2.56 18.36 -3.99
N LYS A 174 1.54 17.68 -3.44
CA LYS A 174 1.41 17.43 -1.98
C LYS A 174 2.62 16.71 -1.39
N GLU A 175 3.29 15.88 -2.19
CA GLU A 175 4.50 15.14 -1.81
C GLU A 175 5.78 15.85 -2.25
N PHE A 176 5.67 17.08 -2.76
CA PHE A 176 6.75 17.89 -3.31
C PHE A 176 7.53 17.18 -4.43
N ARG A 177 6.85 16.31 -5.17
CA ARG A 177 7.36 15.74 -6.44
C ARG A 177 7.32 16.82 -7.52
N GLY A 178 7.95 16.53 -8.66
CA GLY A 178 7.74 17.31 -9.88
C GLY A 178 8.17 16.52 -11.11
N GLU A 179 7.42 16.69 -12.18
CA GLU A 179 7.55 15.95 -13.44
C GLU A 179 7.06 16.83 -14.60
N VAL A 180 7.56 16.57 -15.81
CA VAL A 180 7.20 17.41 -16.97
C VAL A 180 5.71 17.32 -17.36
N SER A 181 5.02 16.29 -16.91
CA SER A 181 3.58 16.08 -17.10
C SER A 181 2.71 16.77 -16.04
N TYR A 182 3.29 17.37 -15.00
CA TYR A 182 2.49 18.02 -13.94
C TYR A 182 2.11 19.44 -14.36
N ASP A 183 1.60 19.59 -15.59
CA ASP A 183 0.98 20.82 -16.07
C ASP A 183 -0.37 21.05 -15.40
N TYR A 184 -0.69 22.32 -15.17
CA TYR A 184 -1.97 22.69 -14.63
C TYR A 184 -2.45 24.03 -15.20
N GLN A 185 -3.75 24.22 -15.12
CA GLN A 185 -4.43 25.48 -15.37
C GLN A 185 -5.22 25.86 -14.12
N LEU A 186 -5.14 27.14 -13.73
CA LEU A 186 -6.01 27.73 -12.72
C LEU A 186 -7.07 28.60 -13.42
N HIS A 187 -8.31 28.46 -13.00
CA HIS A 187 -9.38 29.40 -13.27
C HIS A 187 -9.71 30.12 -11.96
N VAL A 188 -9.61 31.46 -11.95
CA VAL A 188 -9.85 32.28 -10.77
C VAL A 188 -10.95 33.28 -11.06
N PHE A 189 -12.03 33.23 -10.29
CA PHE A 189 -13.26 33.98 -10.56
C PHE A 189 -14.01 34.31 -9.27
N VAL A 190 -14.98 35.21 -9.38
CA VAL A 190 -15.90 35.53 -8.29
C VAL A 190 -16.97 34.43 -8.26
N ASP A 191 -17.24 33.91 -7.08
CA ASP A 191 -18.13 32.79 -6.81
C ASP A 191 -18.74 33.02 -5.43
N GLU A 192 -19.89 33.71 -5.36
CA GLU A 192 -20.49 34.15 -4.09
C GLU A 192 -21.33 33.08 -3.39
N ASP A 193 -21.96 32.17 -4.13
CA ASP A 193 -22.70 31.06 -3.56
C ASP A 193 -21.89 29.76 -3.44
N VAL A 194 -20.64 29.72 -3.92
CA VAL A 194 -19.62 28.70 -3.62
C VAL A 194 -19.95 27.36 -4.31
N ASP A 195 -20.39 27.44 -5.56
CA ASP A 195 -20.77 26.30 -6.40
C ASP A 195 -19.69 25.94 -7.44
N VAL A 196 -18.57 26.69 -7.47
CA VAL A 196 -17.45 26.53 -8.42
C VAL A 196 -17.77 27.06 -9.82
N ILE A 197 -18.89 27.74 -10.04
CA ILE A 197 -19.20 28.42 -11.30
C ILE A 197 -18.89 29.91 -11.18
N ASP A 198 -18.48 30.52 -12.29
CA ASP A 198 -18.28 31.97 -12.32
C ASP A 198 -19.63 32.68 -12.29
N ASP A 199 -19.87 33.52 -11.28
CA ASP A 199 -21.08 34.36 -11.12
C ASP A 199 -21.46 35.10 -12.42
N SER A 200 -20.48 35.44 -13.26
CA SER A 200 -20.71 36.15 -14.53
C SER A 200 -21.22 35.26 -15.67
N LEU A 201 -21.01 33.95 -15.58
CA LEU A 201 -21.53 32.94 -16.51
C LEU A 201 -22.91 32.43 -16.09
N GLU A 202 -23.15 32.31 -14.78
CA GLU A 202 -24.36 31.68 -14.24
C GLU A 202 -25.67 32.07 -14.93
N PRO A 203 -25.95 33.37 -15.21
CA PRO A 203 -27.21 33.74 -15.81
C PRO A 203 -27.35 33.18 -17.22
N ALA A 204 -26.28 33.14 -18.03
CA ALA A 204 -26.34 32.63 -19.40
C ALA A 204 -26.74 31.14 -19.45
N PHE A 205 -26.36 30.38 -18.44
CA PHE A 205 -26.68 28.95 -18.32
C PHE A 205 -27.96 28.68 -17.51
N GLY A 206 -28.59 29.71 -16.95
CA GLY A 206 -29.83 29.58 -16.21
C GLY A 206 -29.68 29.02 -14.79
N PHE A 207 -28.47 29.06 -14.24
CA PHE A 207 -28.22 28.74 -12.83
C PHE A 207 -28.93 29.73 -11.90
N LYS A 208 -29.21 29.26 -10.69
CA LYS A 208 -29.78 30.09 -9.63
C LYS A 208 -28.66 30.54 -8.71
N GLY A 209 -28.05 31.70 -8.96
CA GLY A 209 -26.92 32.29 -8.21
C GLY A 209 -27.16 32.68 -6.74
N TYR A 210 -27.79 31.79 -5.99
CA TYR A 210 -27.97 31.78 -4.55
C TYR A 210 -28.07 30.34 -4.00
N THR A 211 -27.92 29.31 -4.84
CA THR A 211 -27.94 27.88 -4.51
C THR A 211 -26.85 27.18 -5.31
N GLN A 212 -26.26 26.14 -4.73
CA GLN A 212 -25.14 25.41 -5.34
C GLN A 212 -25.58 24.14 -6.09
N ASP A 213 -26.90 23.94 -6.15
CA ASP A 213 -27.60 22.73 -6.57
C ASP A 213 -28.95 23.25 -7.06
N THR A 214 -29.04 23.47 -8.37
CA THR A 214 -30.12 24.21 -9.00
C THR A 214 -31.39 23.36 -9.05
N ASP A 215 -31.28 22.05 -9.25
CA ASP A 215 -32.43 21.15 -9.39
C ASP A 215 -32.77 20.42 -8.07
N GLY A 216 -31.85 20.37 -7.12
CA GLY A 216 -32.01 19.86 -5.76
C GLY A 216 -31.82 18.35 -5.64
N ASP A 217 -31.09 17.72 -6.55
CA ASP A 217 -30.91 16.27 -6.60
C ASP A 217 -29.76 15.77 -5.70
N GLY A 218 -28.84 16.66 -5.31
CA GLY A 218 -27.71 16.40 -4.42
C GLY A 218 -26.36 16.25 -5.13
N ILE A 219 -26.33 16.31 -6.46
CA ILE A 219 -25.16 16.67 -7.24
C ILE A 219 -25.10 18.21 -7.29
N TYR A 220 -23.89 18.77 -7.27
CA TYR A 220 -23.72 20.23 -7.22
C TYR A 220 -23.50 20.77 -8.63
N ASP A 221 -24.04 21.97 -8.88
CA ASP A 221 -24.07 22.65 -10.18
C ASP A 221 -22.67 22.66 -10.84
N GLY A 222 -21.62 22.99 -10.10
CA GLY A 222 -20.25 22.99 -10.64
C GLY A 222 -19.76 21.62 -11.08
N THR A 223 -20.25 20.52 -10.50
CA THR A 223 -19.91 19.15 -10.91
C THR A 223 -20.60 18.80 -12.24
N GLU A 224 -21.88 19.13 -12.38
CA GLU A 224 -22.67 18.89 -13.60
C GLU A 224 -22.27 19.83 -14.75
N PHE A 225 -21.86 21.04 -14.41
CA PHE A 225 -21.37 22.02 -15.37
C PHE A 225 -19.99 21.63 -15.91
N TYR A 226 -19.12 21.00 -15.10
CA TYR A 226 -17.74 20.71 -15.48
C TYR A 226 -17.48 19.30 -16.03
N VAL A 227 -18.44 18.77 -16.79
CA VAL A 227 -18.40 17.44 -17.40
C VAL A 227 -17.64 17.41 -18.73
N PHE A 228 -16.96 16.28 -18.99
CA PHE A 228 -16.34 15.96 -20.27
C PHE A 228 -16.87 14.64 -20.77
N ASN A 229 -16.97 14.48 -22.09
CA ASN A 229 -17.15 13.16 -22.69
C ASN A 229 -15.82 12.40 -22.71
N LEU A 230 -15.86 11.09 -23.02
CA LEU A 230 -14.66 10.22 -23.16
C LEU A 230 -13.60 10.74 -24.13
N ASP A 231 -13.96 11.58 -25.11
CA ASP A 231 -13.00 12.24 -26.02
C ASP A 231 -12.40 13.55 -25.46
N SER A 232 -12.62 13.80 -24.17
CA SER A 232 -12.27 15.02 -23.43
C SER A 232 -12.94 16.29 -23.97
N ALA A 233 -14.01 16.16 -24.76
CA ALA A 233 -14.81 17.30 -25.18
C ALA A 233 -15.71 17.76 -24.03
N TYR A 234 -15.79 19.08 -23.82
CA TYR A 234 -16.67 19.67 -22.82
C TYR A 234 -18.13 19.42 -23.21
N ALA A 235 -18.93 18.85 -22.30
CA ALA A 235 -20.31 18.47 -22.54
C ALA A 235 -21.20 19.03 -21.44
N LEU A 236 -22.19 19.83 -21.82
CA LEU A 236 -23.16 20.46 -20.92
C LEU A 236 -24.53 19.77 -20.97
N ASP A 237 -24.70 18.84 -21.92
CA ASP A 237 -25.89 18.05 -22.22
C ASP A 237 -25.35 16.74 -22.84
N VAL A 238 -25.13 15.73 -21.99
CA VAL A 238 -24.38 14.50 -22.36
C VAL A 238 -25.21 13.63 -23.30
N ASP A 239 -26.48 13.43 -23.00
CA ASP A 239 -27.38 12.58 -23.79
C ASP A 239 -27.98 13.29 -25.02
N ASN A 240 -27.84 14.61 -25.12
CA ASN A 240 -28.36 15.49 -26.17
C ASN A 240 -29.89 15.51 -26.27
N ASP A 241 -30.61 15.43 -25.14
CA ASP A 241 -32.08 15.55 -25.11
C ASP A 241 -32.58 17.01 -25.11
N GLY A 242 -31.68 17.97 -24.88
CA GLY A 242 -31.95 19.40 -24.83
C GLY A 242 -32.10 19.97 -23.41
N THR A 243 -32.01 19.13 -22.38
CA THR A 243 -31.90 19.48 -20.97
C THR A 243 -30.42 19.48 -20.60
N PRO A 244 -29.88 20.56 -20.00
CA PRO A 244 -28.50 20.55 -19.56
C PRO A 244 -28.36 19.70 -18.29
N ASN A 245 -27.18 19.11 -18.07
CA ASN A 245 -26.91 18.17 -16.98
C ASN A 245 -27.43 18.68 -15.62
N TRP A 246 -27.16 19.94 -15.25
CA TRP A 246 -27.59 20.56 -13.97
C TRP A 246 -29.11 20.82 -13.81
N LEU A 247 -29.91 20.36 -14.77
CA LEU A 247 -31.37 20.38 -14.76
C LEU A 247 -31.97 19.03 -15.19
N ASP A 248 -31.13 18.06 -15.55
CA ASP A 248 -31.54 16.74 -15.98
C ASP A 248 -31.64 15.79 -14.78
N GLU A 249 -32.64 14.92 -14.75
CA GLU A 249 -32.77 13.93 -13.67
C GLU A 249 -32.11 12.58 -14.03
N ASP A 250 -31.57 12.44 -15.25
CA ASP A 250 -31.01 11.24 -15.90
C ASP A 250 -30.06 11.68 -17.04
N SER A 251 -28.92 12.28 -16.69
CA SER A 251 -28.04 13.05 -17.60
C SER A 251 -27.40 12.23 -18.73
N ASP A 252 -27.29 10.90 -18.59
CA ASP A 252 -26.81 9.99 -19.65
C ASP A 252 -27.92 9.15 -20.30
N ASN A 253 -29.15 9.24 -19.77
CA ASN A 253 -30.37 8.60 -20.26
C ASN A 253 -30.29 7.08 -20.32
N ASP A 254 -29.59 6.49 -19.35
CA ASP A 254 -29.53 5.05 -19.16
C ASP A 254 -30.79 4.51 -18.43
N GLY A 255 -31.57 5.41 -17.82
CA GLY A 255 -32.82 5.14 -17.13
C GLY A 255 -32.70 4.92 -15.62
N ILE A 256 -31.50 5.08 -15.07
CA ILE A 256 -31.21 5.30 -13.65
C ILE A 256 -31.51 6.79 -13.38
N LYS A 257 -30.98 7.39 -12.35
CA LYS A 257 -31.28 8.77 -11.95
C LYS A 257 -30.02 9.28 -11.32
N ASP A 258 -29.58 10.47 -11.69
CA ASP A 258 -28.32 11.05 -11.24
C ASP A 258 -28.14 10.97 -9.71
N VAL A 259 -29.18 11.28 -8.93
CA VAL A 259 -29.20 11.12 -7.46
C VAL A 259 -28.91 9.70 -6.93
N LEU A 260 -29.14 8.65 -7.72
CA LEU A 260 -28.84 7.25 -7.40
C LEU A 260 -27.45 6.82 -7.85
N GLU A 261 -26.97 7.30 -9.01
CA GLU A 261 -25.61 7.04 -9.52
C GLU A 261 -24.56 7.80 -8.71
N GLY A 262 -24.84 9.08 -8.46
CA GLY A 262 -23.99 10.00 -7.73
C GLY A 262 -22.88 10.62 -8.58
N ALA A 263 -22.14 11.52 -7.94
CA ALA A 263 -21.17 12.41 -8.59
C ALA A 263 -19.73 11.90 -8.61
N PHE A 264 -19.45 10.74 -8.00
CA PHE A 264 -18.09 10.22 -7.88
C PHE A 264 -17.65 9.57 -9.20
N ASP A 265 -16.33 9.47 -9.37
CA ASP A 265 -15.63 8.80 -10.48
C ASP A 265 -14.91 7.62 -9.83
N LEU A 266 -15.61 6.48 -9.70
CA LEU A 266 -15.13 5.36 -8.87
C LEU A 266 -14.07 4.53 -9.60
N ASP A 267 -14.24 4.32 -10.91
CA ASP A 267 -13.34 3.55 -11.77
C ASP A 267 -12.11 4.35 -12.27
N GLU A 268 -12.08 5.66 -12.00
CA GLU A 268 -11.04 6.62 -12.35
C GLU A 268 -10.88 6.83 -13.88
N ASP A 269 -11.95 6.68 -14.66
CA ASP A 269 -11.92 6.92 -16.11
C ASP A 269 -12.03 8.41 -16.48
N GLY A 270 -12.49 9.23 -15.53
CA GLY A 270 -12.61 10.68 -15.64
C GLY A 270 -14.05 11.20 -15.80
N LEU A 271 -15.04 10.33 -15.82
CA LEU A 271 -16.46 10.64 -15.80
C LEU A 271 -17.01 10.53 -14.38
N GLY A 272 -18.03 11.32 -14.05
CA GLY A 272 -18.83 11.04 -12.85
C GLY A 272 -19.89 10.01 -13.20
N ASN A 273 -20.24 9.13 -12.26
CA ASN A 273 -21.20 8.04 -12.51
C ASN A 273 -22.50 8.52 -13.18
N PHE A 274 -23.06 9.66 -12.78
CA PHE A 274 -24.30 10.24 -13.36
C PHE A 274 -24.23 10.60 -14.87
N VAL A 275 -23.03 10.56 -15.47
CA VAL A 275 -22.81 10.80 -16.91
C VAL A 275 -22.03 9.67 -17.57
N ASP A 276 -21.84 8.55 -16.86
CA ASP A 276 -21.09 7.39 -17.31
C ASP A 276 -22.02 6.20 -17.52
N LEU A 277 -21.94 5.61 -18.71
CA LEU A 277 -22.80 4.49 -19.11
C LEU A 277 -22.27 3.13 -18.61
N ASP A 278 -21.07 3.07 -18.03
CA ASP A 278 -20.39 1.86 -17.51
C ASP A 278 -19.56 2.25 -16.26
N SER A 279 -20.22 2.74 -15.20
CA SER A 279 -19.60 3.43 -14.04
C SER A 279 -18.62 2.58 -13.21
N ASP A 280 -18.60 1.27 -13.40
CA ASP A 280 -17.67 0.34 -12.76
C ASP A 280 -16.61 -0.24 -13.73
N ALA A 281 -16.64 0.21 -14.99
CA ALA A 281 -15.84 -0.25 -16.12
C ALA A 281 -15.88 -1.76 -16.39
N ASN A 282 -16.91 -2.47 -15.92
CA ASN A 282 -17.00 -3.93 -16.01
C ASN A 282 -17.46 -4.42 -17.41
N THR A 283 -17.75 -3.50 -18.34
CA THR A 283 -18.21 -3.69 -19.72
C THR A 283 -19.70 -4.03 -19.86
N ILE A 284 -20.48 -3.91 -18.80
CA ILE A 284 -21.93 -4.09 -18.77
C ILE A 284 -22.56 -2.73 -18.52
N ASP A 285 -23.26 -2.18 -19.52
CA ASP A 285 -23.91 -0.87 -19.36
C ASP A 285 -24.78 -0.83 -18.09
N ASP A 286 -24.72 0.28 -17.35
CA ASP A 286 -25.37 0.48 -16.05
C ASP A 286 -26.86 0.15 -16.07
N SER A 287 -27.57 0.62 -17.11
CA SER A 287 -28.97 0.30 -17.39
C SER A 287 -29.31 -1.21 -17.39
N LYS A 288 -28.34 -2.07 -17.74
CA LYS A 288 -28.49 -3.53 -17.70
C LYS A 288 -28.07 -4.09 -16.36
N ASP A 289 -26.99 -3.59 -15.77
CA ASP A 289 -26.44 -4.11 -14.53
C ASP A 289 -27.33 -3.78 -13.32
N ALA A 290 -27.86 -2.55 -13.26
CA ALA A 290 -28.80 -2.12 -12.23
C ALA A 290 -30.07 -2.98 -12.18
N GLY A 291 -30.45 -3.63 -13.28
CA GLY A 291 -31.62 -4.50 -13.40
C GLY A 291 -32.95 -3.75 -13.30
N ASN A 292 -33.36 -3.34 -12.10
CA ASN A 292 -34.49 -2.43 -11.93
C ASN A 292 -33.97 -1.06 -11.47
N PRO A 293 -33.94 -0.03 -12.31
CA PRO A 293 -33.30 1.25 -11.98
C PRO A 293 -33.92 1.95 -10.77
N LYS A 294 -35.20 1.68 -10.45
CA LYS A 294 -35.84 2.25 -9.26
C LYS A 294 -35.48 1.53 -7.96
N ARG A 295 -34.88 0.35 -8.09
CA ARG A 295 -34.46 -0.54 -7.00
C ARG A 295 -33.26 -1.37 -7.50
N PRO A 296 -32.10 -0.72 -7.71
CA PRO A 296 -30.95 -1.37 -8.31
C PRO A 296 -30.54 -2.66 -7.59
N LEU A 297 -29.90 -3.56 -8.33
CA LEU A 297 -29.25 -4.72 -7.74
C LEU A 297 -28.11 -4.25 -6.83
N ASN A 298 -27.93 -5.00 -5.74
CA ASN A 298 -26.81 -4.85 -4.82
C ASN A 298 -26.55 -6.26 -4.28
N HIS A 299 -25.49 -6.90 -4.76
CA HIS A 299 -25.23 -8.31 -4.56
C HIS A 299 -24.74 -8.64 -3.15
N ASP A 300 -23.72 -7.92 -2.69
CA ASP A 300 -23.04 -8.11 -1.40
C ASP A 300 -23.70 -7.38 -0.21
N LYS A 301 -24.59 -6.41 -0.50
CA LYS A 301 -25.33 -5.54 0.42
C LYS A 301 -24.47 -4.50 1.12
N ASP A 302 -23.46 -3.99 0.43
CA ASP A 302 -22.74 -2.82 0.88
C ASP A 302 -23.48 -1.51 0.53
N GLN A 303 -22.77 -0.38 0.44
CA GLN A 303 -23.38 0.92 0.15
C GLN A 303 -23.53 1.25 -1.34
N PHE A 304 -22.89 0.48 -2.23
CA PHE A 304 -22.91 0.68 -3.67
C PHE A 304 -23.89 -0.32 -4.32
N ALA A 305 -24.44 0.04 -5.47
CA ALA A 305 -25.25 -0.86 -6.26
C ALA A 305 -24.37 -1.46 -7.36
N ASN A 306 -24.71 -2.64 -7.88
CA ASN A 306 -23.86 -3.38 -8.80
C ASN A 306 -23.27 -2.51 -9.92
N PHE A 307 -24.08 -1.67 -10.57
CA PHE A 307 -23.67 -0.82 -11.68
C PHE A 307 -22.59 0.23 -11.34
N ILE A 308 -22.32 0.50 -10.06
CA ILE A 308 -21.27 1.43 -9.57
C ILE A 308 -20.32 0.75 -8.57
N ASP A 309 -20.52 -0.53 -8.26
CA ASP A 309 -19.69 -1.26 -7.33
C ASP A 309 -18.54 -1.90 -8.10
N LEU A 310 -17.30 -1.69 -7.64
CA LEU A 310 -16.12 -2.21 -8.34
C LEU A 310 -15.75 -3.64 -7.90
N ASP A 311 -16.41 -4.18 -6.88
CA ASP A 311 -16.18 -5.52 -6.31
C ASP A 311 -17.52 -6.10 -5.80
N ASP A 312 -18.39 -6.43 -6.74
CA ASP A 312 -19.79 -6.83 -6.57
C ASP A 312 -20.05 -7.94 -5.54
N ASP A 313 -19.09 -8.85 -5.36
CA ASP A 313 -19.16 -9.95 -4.38
C ASP A 313 -18.25 -9.77 -3.16
N ASN A 314 -17.50 -8.67 -3.14
CA ASN A 314 -16.70 -8.18 -2.04
C ASN A 314 -15.58 -9.16 -1.62
N ASP A 315 -14.91 -9.73 -2.63
CA ASP A 315 -13.84 -10.70 -2.45
C ASP A 315 -12.43 -10.14 -2.66
N LEU A 316 -12.28 -8.84 -2.90
CA LEU A 316 -11.06 -8.11 -3.22
C LEU A 316 -10.55 -8.27 -4.66
N ILE A 317 -11.24 -8.98 -5.53
CA ILE A 317 -10.96 -9.00 -6.98
C ILE A 317 -11.91 -7.98 -7.61
N LEU A 318 -11.37 -6.99 -8.30
CA LEU A 318 -12.20 -6.01 -9.00
C LEU A 318 -12.98 -6.72 -10.12
N ASP A 319 -14.21 -6.29 -10.39
CA ASP A 319 -15.09 -6.95 -11.37
C ASP A 319 -14.50 -6.99 -12.78
N VAL A 320 -13.78 -5.92 -13.17
CA VAL A 320 -12.98 -5.85 -14.41
C VAL A 320 -11.92 -6.97 -14.53
N ASN A 321 -11.52 -7.55 -13.40
CA ASN A 321 -10.53 -8.61 -13.28
C ASN A 321 -11.14 -9.96 -12.85
N ASP A 322 -12.42 -10.00 -12.51
CA ASP A 322 -13.11 -11.19 -12.02
C ASP A 322 -13.89 -11.91 -13.15
N PRO A 323 -13.62 -13.19 -13.42
CA PRO A 323 -14.41 -13.96 -14.38
C PRO A 323 -15.84 -14.32 -13.91
N GLU A 324 -16.13 -14.22 -12.62
CA GLU A 324 -17.41 -14.47 -11.99
C GLU A 324 -17.77 -13.37 -10.94
N PRO A 325 -17.95 -12.09 -11.34
CA PRO A 325 -18.13 -10.91 -10.44
C PRO A 325 -19.17 -11.03 -9.32
N LEU A 326 -20.17 -11.89 -9.53
CA LEU A 326 -21.27 -12.12 -8.59
C LEU A 326 -21.06 -13.37 -7.71
N ASN A 327 -19.87 -13.99 -7.68
CA ASN A 327 -19.63 -15.24 -6.97
C ASN A 327 -18.21 -15.34 -6.38
N LEU A 328 -18.14 -15.14 -5.07
CA LEU A 328 -16.92 -15.24 -4.25
C LEU A 328 -15.90 -16.25 -4.78
N ALA A 329 -14.66 -15.80 -4.97
CA ALA A 329 -13.57 -16.66 -5.38
C ALA A 329 -13.34 -17.79 -4.42
N SER A 330 -13.10 -18.95 -5.03
CA SER A 330 -12.89 -20.18 -4.30
C SER A 330 -11.45 -20.28 -3.77
N ASN A 331 -11.28 -21.01 -2.67
CA ASN A 331 -9.96 -21.45 -2.23
C ASN A 331 -9.60 -22.78 -2.91
N GLY A 332 -8.46 -22.81 -3.60
CA GLY A 332 -7.91 -24.04 -4.15
C GLY A 332 -7.64 -25.11 -3.08
N GLY A 333 -7.95 -26.37 -3.38
CA GLY A 333 -7.69 -27.48 -2.45
C GLY A 333 -6.21 -27.82 -2.38
N TYR A 334 -5.65 -28.02 -1.18
CA TYR A 334 -4.23 -28.35 -1.02
C TYR A 334 -3.80 -29.56 -1.89
N GLY A 335 -2.73 -29.38 -2.67
CA GLY A 335 -2.16 -30.44 -3.53
C GLY A 335 -2.86 -30.62 -4.88
N THR A 336 -3.74 -29.70 -5.29
CA THR A 336 -4.28 -29.63 -6.66
C THR A 336 -3.53 -28.57 -7.48
N ASP A 337 -3.65 -28.63 -8.80
CA ASP A 337 -3.12 -27.59 -9.72
C ASP A 337 -3.79 -26.21 -9.50
N SER A 338 -4.93 -26.20 -8.79
CA SER A 338 -5.68 -25.01 -8.43
C SER A 338 -5.31 -24.44 -7.06
N TYR A 339 -4.41 -25.09 -6.32
CA TYR A 339 -3.92 -24.58 -5.03
C TYR A 339 -3.02 -23.36 -5.26
N LEU A 340 -3.38 -22.23 -4.64
CA LEU A 340 -2.58 -21.02 -4.62
C LEU A 340 -2.14 -20.75 -3.18
N GLU A 341 -0.89 -20.33 -3.00
CA GLU A 341 -0.38 -19.89 -1.71
C GLU A 341 0.53 -18.68 -1.87
N VAL A 342 0.38 -17.71 -0.98
CA VAL A 342 1.39 -16.68 -0.72
C VAL A 342 2.10 -17.02 0.59
N SER A 343 3.42 -17.08 0.57
CA SER A 343 4.25 -17.52 1.71
C SER A 343 4.90 -16.35 2.44
N ASN A 344 5.73 -15.57 1.72
CA ASN A 344 6.57 -14.53 2.32
C ASN A 344 6.64 -13.30 1.41
N ILE A 345 6.70 -12.13 2.06
CA ILE A 345 6.87 -10.83 1.40
C ILE A 345 8.22 -10.25 1.84
N TYR A 346 9.01 -9.81 0.88
CA TYR A 346 10.33 -9.24 1.08
C TYR A 346 10.40 -7.85 0.48
N TYR A 347 11.02 -6.92 1.19
CA TYR A 347 11.44 -5.65 0.60
C TYR A 347 12.65 -5.86 -0.32
N LEU A 348 12.65 -5.22 -1.50
CA LEU A 348 13.75 -5.28 -2.46
C LEU A 348 14.64 -4.04 -2.33
N LEU A 349 15.62 -4.13 -1.42
CA LEU A 349 16.64 -3.11 -1.27
C LEU A 349 17.50 -3.02 -2.54
N TYR A 350 17.68 -1.79 -3.04
CA TYR A 350 18.35 -1.51 -4.31
C TYR A 350 17.82 -2.33 -5.50
N GLY A 351 16.53 -2.70 -5.44
CA GLY A 351 15.81 -3.41 -6.51
C GLY A 351 16.15 -4.89 -6.67
N SER A 352 16.96 -5.50 -5.80
CA SER A 352 17.31 -6.92 -5.94
C SER A 352 17.61 -7.66 -4.64
N GLN A 353 18.14 -6.97 -3.63
CA GLN A 353 18.46 -7.60 -2.36
C GLN A 353 17.17 -7.74 -1.54
N THR A 354 16.75 -8.98 -1.31
CA THR A 354 15.58 -9.26 -0.48
C THR A 354 15.88 -8.96 0.98
N ILE A 355 14.93 -8.37 1.70
CA ILE A 355 14.99 -8.11 3.15
C ILE A 355 13.68 -8.58 3.76
N GLU A 356 13.76 -9.53 4.68
CA GLU A 356 12.58 -10.08 5.36
C GLU A 356 12.07 -9.13 6.46
N GLY A 357 10.75 -9.12 6.67
CA GLY A 357 10.12 -8.39 7.78
C GLY A 357 10.20 -6.86 7.62
N VAL A 358 10.30 -6.39 6.39
CA VAL A 358 10.22 -4.97 6.03
C VAL A 358 9.10 -4.80 5.01
N ILE A 359 8.14 -3.93 5.34
CA ILE A 359 7.04 -3.52 4.46
C ILE A 359 7.04 -2.00 4.41
N LEU A 360 7.21 -1.42 3.22
CA LEU A 360 7.28 0.03 3.02
C LEU A 360 6.37 0.46 1.88
N ALA A 361 5.58 1.52 2.08
CA ALA A 361 4.74 2.08 1.02
C ALA A 361 5.58 2.62 -0.15
N ASN A 362 5.07 2.46 -1.37
CA ASN A 362 5.68 2.95 -2.62
C ASN A 362 7.11 2.42 -2.86
N GLN A 363 7.44 1.26 -2.30
CA GLN A 363 8.73 0.61 -2.48
C GLN A 363 8.57 -0.74 -3.16
N LYS A 364 9.61 -1.19 -3.87
CA LYS A 364 9.60 -2.49 -4.52
C LYS A 364 9.66 -3.62 -3.49
N HIS A 365 8.76 -4.57 -3.64
CA HIS A 365 8.68 -5.79 -2.85
C HIS A 365 8.64 -7.00 -3.76
N ARG A 366 8.90 -8.16 -3.16
CA ARG A 366 8.78 -9.48 -3.77
C ARG A 366 7.90 -10.34 -2.90
N VAL A 367 6.91 -10.98 -3.49
CA VAL A 367 6.10 -11.98 -2.82
C VAL A 367 6.40 -13.35 -3.41
N TYR A 368 6.66 -14.33 -2.53
CA TYR A 368 6.87 -15.74 -2.88
C TYR A 368 5.61 -16.54 -2.67
N GLY A 369 5.41 -17.59 -3.46
CA GLY A 369 4.21 -18.42 -3.38
C GLY A 369 4.30 -19.71 -4.18
N GLU A 370 3.27 -20.55 -4.01
CA GLU A 370 3.08 -21.78 -4.78
C GLU A 370 2.09 -21.54 -5.93
N ASN A 371 2.38 -22.10 -7.11
CA ASN A 371 1.58 -21.99 -8.34
C ASN A 371 1.24 -20.56 -8.77
N LEU A 372 2.12 -19.59 -8.46
CA LEU A 372 2.01 -18.24 -8.99
C LEU A 372 2.15 -18.26 -10.52
N ALA A 373 1.25 -17.57 -11.21
CA ALA A 373 1.15 -17.52 -12.66
C ALA A 373 0.87 -16.07 -13.11
N THR A 374 0.10 -15.90 -14.19
CA THR A 374 -0.53 -14.62 -14.50
C THR A 374 -1.78 -14.48 -13.64
N GLY A 375 -1.95 -13.32 -13.00
CA GLY A 375 -3.05 -13.06 -12.10
C GLY A 375 -2.90 -11.68 -11.46
N PHE A 376 -3.48 -11.50 -10.28
CA PHE A 376 -3.50 -10.23 -9.57
C PHE A 376 -2.99 -10.37 -8.14
N LEU A 377 -2.27 -9.35 -7.66
CA LEU A 377 -2.11 -9.10 -6.24
C LEU A 377 -3.20 -8.14 -5.80
N ASN A 378 -4.02 -8.57 -4.85
CA ASN A 378 -5.20 -7.85 -4.41
C ASN A 378 -4.92 -7.25 -3.03
N PHE A 379 -5.18 -5.96 -2.88
CA PHE A 379 -4.88 -5.22 -1.66
C PHE A 379 -6.14 -4.56 -1.13
N ASN A 380 -6.43 -4.81 0.14
CA ASN A 380 -7.40 -4.00 0.87
C ASN A 380 -6.70 -2.72 1.36
N ILE A 381 -7.31 -1.55 1.15
CA ILE A 381 -6.71 -0.25 1.48
C ILE A 381 -7.44 0.38 2.67
N GLU A 382 -6.70 0.83 3.68
CA GLU A 382 -7.29 1.50 4.84
C GLU A 382 -7.99 2.80 4.42
N GLY A 383 -9.29 2.90 4.74
CA GLY A 383 -10.10 4.07 4.42
C GLY A 383 -10.68 4.09 3.00
N SER A 384 -10.47 3.03 2.21
CA SER A 384 -11.11 2.81 0.91
C SER A 384 -12.13 1.67 1.03
N THR A 385 -13.23 1.78 0.29
CA THR A 385 -14.15 0.65 0.01
C THR A 385 -13.68 -0.16 -1.20
N VAL A 386 -12.96 0.48 -2.13
CA VAL A 386 -12.45 -0.14 -3.35
C VAL A 386 -11.07 -0.78 -3.10
N PRO A 387 -10.86 -2.07 -3.46
CA PRO A 387 -9.57 -2.73 -3.38
C PRO A 387 -8.63 -2.29 -4.53
N VAL A 388 -7.32 -2.49 -4.35
CA VAL A 388 -6.34 -2.29 -5.43
C VAL A 388 -5.90 -3.64 -5.99
N ASN A 389 -6.05 -3.84 -7.29
CA ASN A 389 -5.61 -5.04 -8.00
C ASN A 389 -4.39 -4.72 -8.87
N ILE A 390 -3.24 -5.34 -8.57
CA ILE A 390 -2.03 -5.19 -9.37
C ILE A 390 -1.84 -6.42 -10.24
N ALA A 391 -1.92 -6.26 -11.56
CA ALA A 391 -1.61 -7.32 -12.50
C ALA A 391 -0.14 -7.77 -12.35
N VAL A 392 0.05 -9.08 -12.21
CA VAL A 392 1.37 -9.71 -12.03
C VAL A 392 1.52 -10.93 -12.92
N ASN A 393 2.78 -11.25 -13.25
CA ASN A 393 3.11 -12.47 -13.97
C ASN A 393 4.41 -13.06 -13.43
N ALA A 394 4.30 -14.24 -12.83
CA ALA A 394 5.44 -14.96 -12.26
C ALA A 394 6.44 -15.45 -13.31
N ASN A 395 6.03 -15.59 -14.58
CA ASN A 395 6.87 -16.05 -15.69
C ASN A 395 7.63 -17.36 -15.37
N GLY A 396 6.93 -18.32 -14.74
CA GLY A 396 7.48 -19.61 -14.33
C GLY A 396 8.38 -19.57 -13.09
N LYS A 397 8.40 -18.46 -12.35
CA LYS A 397 9.07 -18.32 -11.05
C LYS A 397 8.08 -18.61 -9.92
N ASP A 398 8.63 -18.83 -8.73
CA ASP A 398 7.90 -18.96 -7.46
C ASP A 398 7.68 -17.60 -6.77
N TYR A 399 7.89 -16.49 -7.49
CA TYR A 399 7.72 -15.14 -6.97
C TYR A 399 7.27 -14.13 -8.02
N VAL A 400 6.68 -13.03 -7.56
CA VAL A 400 6.42 -11.82 -8.35
C VAL A 400 6.96 -10.58 -7.63
N ASP A 401 7.44 -9.61 -8.42
CA ASP A 401 7.90 -8.31 -7.93
C ASP A 401 6.80 -7.27 -8.18
N PHE A 402 6.57 -6.38 -7.21
CA PHE A 402 5.54 -5.35 -7.28
C PHE A 402 5.95 -4.11 -6.48
N VAL A 403 5.23 -3.00 -6.64
CA VAL A 403 5.36 -1.82 -5.78
C VAL A 403 4.23 -1.88 -4.75
N MET A 404 4.58 -1.79 -3.47
CA MET A 404 3.61 -1.89 -2.37
C MET A 404 2.69 -0.65 -2.36
N PRO A 405 1.36 -0.80 -2.46
CA PRO A 405 0.43 0.31 -2.33
C PRO A 405 0.53 1.01 -0.97
N ARG A 406 0.15 2.29 -0.91
CA ARG A 406 0.02 3.02 0.35
C ARG A 406 -1.17 2.47 1.13
N ASN A 407 -1.10 2.54 2.46
CA ASN A 407 -2.21 2.20 3.36
C ASN A 407 -2.79 0.78 3.16
N ALA A 408 -2.08 -0.12 2.47
CA ALA A 408 -2.54 -1.49 2.32
C ALA A 408 -2.60 -2.18 3.69
N THR A 409 -3.70 -2.84 3.98
CA THR A 409 -3.92 -3.56 5.25
C THR A 409 -3.75 -5.06 5.09
N SER A 410 -3.98 -5.57 3.88
CA SER A 410 -3.74 -6.96 3.53
C SER A 410 -3.34 -7.12 2.07
N ILE A 411 -2.81 -8.31 1.75
CA ILE A 411 -2.51 -8.75 0.39
C ILE A 411 -3.02 -10.18 0.19
N SER A 412 -3.64 -10.45 -0.95
CA SER A 412 -3.90 -11.79 -1.47
C SER A 412 -3.41 -11.89 -2.92
N TYR A 413 -3.35 -13.11 -3.45
CA TYR A 413 -3.12 -13.38 -4.86
C TYR A 413 -4.35 -14.08 -5.44
N SER A 414 -4.78 -13.68 -6.64
CA SER A 414 -5.82 -14.38 -7.40
C SER A 414 -5.37 -14.74 -8.80
N ALA A 415 -5.95 -15.82 -9.35
CA ALA A 415 -5.81 -16.21 -10.74
C ALA A 415 -7.05 -16.99 -11.18
N ALA A 416 -7.73 -16.50 -12.22
CA ALA A 416 -9.13 -16.89 -12.51
C ALA A 416 -10.00 -16.72 -11.25
N ASN A 417 -11.06 -17.51 -11.07
CA ASN A 417 -11.93 -17.41 -9.88
C ASN A 417 -11.37 -18.13 -8.62
N ILE A 418 -10.06 -17.99 -8.38
CA ILE A 418 -9.37 -18.60 -7.25
C ILE A 418 -8.50 -17.56 -6.58
N ARG A 419 -8.61 -17.47 -5.26
CA ARG A 419 -7.89 -16.51 -4.44
C ARG A 419 -7.22 -17.18 -3.24
N THR A 420 -6.09 -16.63 -2.81
CA THR A 420 -5.45 -17.01 -1.55
C THR A 420 -6.11 -16.30 -0.37
N ALA A 421 -6.06 -16.90 0.82
CA ALA A 421 -6.40 -16.18 2.05
C ALA A 421 -5.55 -14.89 2.18
N PRO A 422 -6.16 -13.73 2.53
CA PRO A 422 -5.41 -12.50 2.73
C PRO A 422 -4.40 -12.58 3.86
N ILE A 423 -3.22 -12.03 3.63
CA ILE A 423 -2.16 -11.86 4.63
C ILE A 423 -2.20 -10.42 5.12
N ALA A 424 -2.34 -10.23 6.43
CA ALA A 424 -2.29 -8.91 7.04
C ALA A 424 -0.90 -8.28 6.89
N LEU A 425 -0.87 -7.00 6.55
CA LEU A 425 0.34 -6.21 6.39
C LEU A 425 0.59 -5.36 7.63
N SER A 426 1.86 -5.09 7.92
CA SER A 426 2.27 -4.21 9.01
C SER A 426 3.44 -3.36 8.52
N PHE A 427 3.15 -2.08 8.26
CA PHE A 427 4.10 -1.17 7.64
C PHE A 427 5.17 -0.74 8.63
N ASN A 428 6.41 -0.71 8.15
CA ASN A 428 7.49 0.02 8.79
C ASN A 428 7.32 1.52 8.48
N GLN A 429 7.61 2.36 9.46
CA GLN A 429 7.64 3.81 9.25
C GLN A 429 8.78 4.16 8.29
N GLN A 430 8.55 5.12 7.40
CA GLN A 430 9.59 5.63 6.51
C GLN A 430 10.80 6.11 7.32
N PHE A 431 12.01 5.82 6.84
CA PHE A 431 13.27 6.12 7.53
C PHE A 431 13.52 5.36 8.86
N SER A 432 12.69 4.37 9.21
CA SER A 432 13.06 3.39 10.24
C SER A 432 14.38 2.70 9.84
N PRO A 433 15.22 2.31 10.83
CA PRO A 433 16.46 1.62 10.55
C PRO A 433 16.14 0.26 9.92
N ILE A 434 16.97 -0.22 8.99
CA ILE A 434 16.81 -1.55 8.38
C ILE A 434 18.11 -2.31 8.52
N ILE A 435 18.03 -3.52 9.08
CA ILE A 435 19.15 -4.44 9.20
C ILE A 435 19.23 -5.27 7.92
N VAL A 436 20.38 -5.21 7.24
CA VAL A 436 20.61 -5.88 5.95
C VAL A 436 21.27 -7.25 6.11
N SER A 437 22.00 -7.47 7.21
CA SER A 437 22.66 -8.76 7.47
C SER A 437 21.64 -9.89 7.68
N GLN A 438 21.54 -10.79 6.70
CA GLN A 438 20.65 -11.95 6.76
C GLN A 438 21.32 -13.14 7.45
N GLY A 439 20.53 -13.84 8.28
CA GLY A 439 20.95 -15.03 9.02
C GLY A 439 21.00 -14.82 10.53
N VAL A 440 21.47 -15.85 11.24
CA VAL A 440 21.66 -15.80 12.69
C VAL A 440 23.05 -15.21 12.97
N ILE A 441 23.09 -14.09 13.67
CA ILE A 441 24.34 -13.44 14.11
C ILE A 441 24.97 -14.30 15.20
N GLU A 442 26.19 -14.78 14.99
CA GLU A 442 26.93 -15.54 15.99
C GLU A 442 27.87 -14.63 16.78
N SER A 443 27.79 -14.65 18.11
CA SER A 443 28.69 -13.86 18.96
C SER A 443 28.89 -14.50 20.34
N SER A 444 29.64 -13.83 21.21
CA SER A 444 29.84 -14.18 22.62
C SER A 444 29.60 -12.95 23.49
N VAL A 445 29.30 -13.16 24.76
CA VAL A 445 29.16 -12.06 25.72
C VAL A 445 30.45 -11.24 25.81
N ASN A 446 30.31 -9.93 26.00
CA ASN A 446 31.37 -8.92 26.00
C ASN A 446 32.14 -8.77 24.67
N GLN A 447 31.70 -9.39 23.57
CA GLN A 447 32.24 -9.12 22.24
C GLN A 447 31.51 -7.95 21.58
N GLU A 448 32.25 -7.24 20.72
CA GLU A 448 31.65 -6.26 19.83
C GLU A 448 30.97 -6.98 18.65
N VAL A 449 29.77 -6.51 18.31
CA VAL A 449 29.02 -6.93 17.13
C VAL A 449 28.81 -5.70 16.26
N THR A 450 29.11 -5.84 14.97
CA THR A 450 28.84 -4.81 13.96
C THR A 450 27.68 -5.27 13.08
N LEU A 451 26.68 -4.41 12.96
CA LEU A 451 25.55 -4.55 12.06
C LEU A 451 25.77 -3.69 10.81
N SER A 452 25.26 -4.19 9.69
CA SER A 452 25.18 -3.45 8.43
C SER A 452 23.72 -3.22 8.07
N GLY A 453 23.41 -2.04 7.55
CA GLY A 453 22.05 -1.65 7.26
C GLY A 453 21.93 -0.33 6.52
N ILE A 454 20.74 0.28 6.63
CA ILE A 454 20.46 1.63 6.15
C ILE A 454 19.60 2.38 7.18
N ASN A 455 19.56 3.72 7.05
CA ASN A 455 18.83 4.63 7.93
C ASN A 455 19.24 4.53 9.40
N PHE A 456 20.51 4.22 9.64
CA PHE A 456 21.09 4.34 10.96
C PHE A 456 21.45 5.81 11.19
N SER A 457 21.31 6.26 12.43
CA SER A 457 21.45 7.67 12.82
C SER A 457 21.97 7.76 14.24
N ASP A 458 22.39 8.95 14.67
CA ASP A 458 22.98 9.16 15.99
C ASP A 458 22.04 8.78 17.15
N ASP A 459 20.73 8.80 16.93
CA ASP A 459 19.69 8.39 17.87
C ASP A 459 19.26 6.91 17.73
N THR A 460 19.89 6.14 16.84
CA THR A 460 19.58 4.71 16.67
C THR A 460 20.11 3.91 17.86
N LEU A 461 19.24 3.16 18.52
CA LEU A 461 19.54 2.27 19.64
C LEU A 461 19.36 0.81 19.27
N VAL A 462 20.10 -0.07 19.96
CA VAL A 462 20.05 -1.53 19.77
C VAL A 462 19.19 -2.14 20.86
N TYR A 463 18.36 -3.13 20.50
CA TYR A 463 17.56 -3.88 21.45
C TYR A 463 17.81 -5.38 21.30
N LEU A 464 18.24 -6.02 22.40
CA LEU A 464 18.42 -7.47 22.48
C LEU A 464 17.43 -8.05 23.50
N ASN A 465 16.44 -8.83 23.04
CA ASN A 465 15.37 -9.38 23.88
C ASN A 465 14.70 -8.31 24.76
N GLU A 466 14.44 -7.13 24.19
CA GLU A 466 13.91 -5.91 24.86
C GLU A 466 14.90 -5.14 25.77
N VAL A 467 16.14 -5.62 25.93
CA VAL A 467 17.19 -4.86 26.62
C VAL A 467 17.78 -3.83 25.66
N GLU A 468 17.61 -2.56 26.00
CA GLU A 468 18.19 -1.42 25.28
C GLU A 468 19.71 -1.33 25.51
N LEU A 469 20.45 -1.13 24.42
CA LEU A 469 21.90 -1.02 24.37
C LEU A 469 22.30 0.20 23.55
N THR A 470 23.22 0.99 24.09
CA THR A 470 23.81 2.12 23.38
C THR A 470 24.89 1.63 22.40
N PRO A 471 24.87 2.10 21.13
CA PRO A 471 25.95 1.80 20.19
C PRO A 471 27.31 2.35 20.65
N LEU A 472 28.38 1.69 20.23
CA LEU A 472 29.76 2.19 20.35
C LEU A 472 30.09 3.18 19.24
N ALA A 473 29.63 2.90 18.03
CA ALA A 473 29.80 3.71 16.84
C ALA A 473 28.62 3.52 15.90
N THR A 474 28.18 4.62 15.29
CA THR A 474 27.10 4.63 14.30
C THR A 474 27.52 5.45 13.09
N SER A 475 27.20 4.92 11.90
CA SER A 475 27.18 5.61 10.62
C SER A 475 25.86 5.27 9.92
N PRO A 476 25.48 5.96 8.84
CA PRO A 476 24.23 5.69 8.12
C PRO A 476 24.02 4.25 7.65
N THR A 477 25.10 3.45 7.56
CA THR A 477 25.05 2.07 7.05
C THR A 477 25.68 1.03 7.96
N SER A 478 26.25 1.44 9.10
CA SER A 478 26.89 0.52 10.04
C SER A 478 26.73 0.96 11.48
N LEU A 479 26.51 0.01 12.37
CA LEU A 479 26.34 0.26 13.80
C LEU A 479 27.03 -0.85 14.57
N SER A 480 27.86 -0.51 15.57
CA SER A 480 28.45 -1.51 16.46
C SER A 480 28.04 -1.34 17.91
N PHE A 481 27.98 -2.45 18.66
CA PHE A 481 27.63 -2.47 20.08
C PHE A 481 28.35 -3.62 20.80
N THR A 482 28.48 -3.54 22.12
CA THR A 482 28.99 -4.64 22.94
C THR A 482 27.85 -5.52 23.44
N VAL A 483 27.98 -6.84 23.26
CA VAL A 483 27.05 -7.81 23.85
C VAL A 483 27.19 -7.80 25.38
N PRO A 484 26.12 -7.59 26.17
CA PRO A 484 26.21 -7.60 27.63
C PRO A 484 26.66 -8.94 28.21
N ALA A 485 27.32 -8.90 29.37
CA ALA A 485 27.81 -10.09 30.08
C ALA A 485 26.71 -11.15 30.38
N ASN A 486 25.50 -10.70 30.68
CA ASN A 486 24.36 -11.56 31.05
C ASN A 486 23.32 -11.69 29.94
N ALA A 487 23.69 -11.37 28.69
CA ALA A 487 22.76 -11.44 27.57
C ALA A 487 22.45 -12.88 27.16
N ASP A 488 21.21 -13.10 26.75
CA ASP A 488 20.75 -14.34 26.16
C ASP A 488 20.69 -14.24 24.63
N SER A 489 20.83 -15.38 23.96
CA SER A 489 20.46 -15.49 22.54
C SER A 489 19.00 -15.05 22.34
N GLY A 490 18.68 -14.51 21.17
CA GLY A 490 17.30 -14.20 20.85
C GLY A 490 17.14 -13.17 19.75
N LYS A 491 16.14 -12.29 19.89
CA LYS A 491 15.79 -11.29 18.87
C LYS A 491 16.65 -10.04 19.07
N LEU A 492 17.20 -9.55 17.97
CA LEU A 492 17.95 -8.30 17.87
C LEU A 492 17.22 -7.37 16.91
N TYR A 493 16.94 -6.14 17.32
CA TYR A 493 16.36 -5.12 16.44
C TYR A 493 16.88 -3.73 16.81
N LEU A 494 16.62 -2.76 15.97
CA LEU A 494 17.01 -1.36 16.14
C LEU A 494 15.78 -0.47 16.26
N LYS A 495 15.96 0.70 16.88
CA LYS A 495 14.94 1.75 16.93
C LYS A 495 15.60 3.12 16.83
N ASN A 496 15.01 4.02 16.05
CA ASN A 496 15.33 5.45 16.04
C ASN A 496 14.03 6.26 16.27
N SER A 497 14.09 7.58 16.09
CA SER A 497 12.94 8.48 16.22
C SER A 497 11.79 8.18 15.24
N TYR A 498 12.09 7.56 14.10
CA TYR A 498 11.10 7.23 13.07
C TYR A 498 10.39 5.91 13.35
N GLY A 499 11.12 4.90 13.85
CA GLY A 499 10.49 3.63 14.14
C GLY A 499 11.44 2.48 14.42
N LYS A 500 10.89 1.26 14.33
CA LYS A 500 11.54 -0.01 14.63
C LYS A 500 11.98 -0.72 13.36
N SER A 501 13.17 -1.31 13.37
CA SER A 501 13.67 -2.13 12.27
C SER A 501 13.00 -3.49 12.17
N ASN A 502 13.26 -4.19 11.06
CA ASN A 502 13.18 -5.65 11.03
C ASN A 502 14.06 -6.28 12.12
N ALA A 503 13.73 -7.52 12.50
CA ALA A 503 14.46 -8.23 13.55
C ALA A 503 15.41 -9.28 12.94
N SER A 504 16.63 -9.33 13.47
CA SER A 504 17.57 -10.43 13.27
C SER A 504 17.57 -11.37 14.48
N LYS A 505 18.09 -12.58 14.30
CA LYS A 505 18.37 -13.50 15.42
C LYS A 505 19.84 -13.41 15.79
N ILE A 506 20.15 -13.41 17.07
CA ILE A 506 21.52 -13.51 17.59
C ILE A 506 21.67 -14.77 18.46
N ALA A 507 22.73 -15.54 18.21
CA ALA A 507 23.13 -16.71 18.97
C ALA A 507 24.40 -16.38 19.77
N LEU A 508 24.29 -16.43 21.09
CA LEU A 508 25.37 -16.11 22.02
C LEU A 508 26.01 -17.38 22.58
N PHE A 509 27.26 -17.61 22.20
CA PHE A 509 28.03 -18.78 22.58
C PHE A 509 29.03 -18.46 23.71
N SER A 510 29.12 -19.37 24.66
CA SER A 510 30.22 -19.51 25.59
C SER A 510 30.95 -20.83 25.31
N LYS A 511 32.03 -21.10 26.03
CA LYS A 511 32.81 -22.34 25.88
C LYS A 511 32.90 -23.05 27.22
N THR A 512 32.82 -24.37 27.20
CA THR A 512 33.12 -25.23 28.36
C THR A 512 34.09 -26.32 27.96
N THR A 513 34.95 -26.71 28.90
CA THR A 513 35.81 -27.89 28.72
C THR A 513 35.02 -29.13 29.09
N LEU A 514 34.76 -29.98 28.11
CA LEU A 514 34.19 -31.30 28.30
C LEU A 514 35.32 -32.30 28.49
N THR A 515 35.27 -33.08 29.57
CA THR A 515 36.21 -34.17 29.84
C THR A 515 35.45 -35.48 30.03
N ILE A 516 35.77 -36.51 29.25
CA ILE A 516 35.20 -37.85 29.37
C ILE A 516 36.02 -38.67 30.36
N ASP A 517 35.35 -39.13 31.42
CA ASP A 517 35.97 -39.96 32.45
C ASP A 517 36.48 -41.28 31.85
N LYS A 518 37.58 -41.80 32.39
CA LYS A 518 38.19 -43.05 31.91
C LYS A 518 37.30 -44.29 32.08
N SER A 519 36.25 -44.22 32.91
CA SER A 519 35.22 -45.26 33.00
C SER A 519 34.26 -45.30 31.81
N LEU A 520 34.26 -44.26 30.97
CA LEU A 520 33.53 -44.18 29.70
C LEU A 520 34.51 -44.35 28.53
N THR A 521 34.96 -45.58 28.32
CA THR A 521 35.74 -45.95 27.13
C THR A 521 34.82 -46.50 26.06
N PHE A 522 34.86 -45.90 24.86
CA PHE A 522 34.16 -46.40 23.68
C PHE A 522 35.22 -46.93 22.70
N ALA A 523 35.53 -48.24 22.77
CA ALA A 523 36.60 -48.89 22.03
C ALA A 523 36.72 -48.38 20.57
N ASN A 524 37.82 -47.67 20.27
CA ASN A 524 38.22 -47.13 18.97
C ASN A 524 37.16 -46.28 18.22
N SER A 525 36.11 -45.84 18.91
CA SER A 525 35.04 -45.06 18.29
C SER A 525 35.37 -43.58 18.31
N LYS A 526 35.22 -42.91 17.16
CA LYS A 526 35.26 -41.44 17.11
C LYS A 526 34.10 -40.90 17.95
N VAL A 527 34.40 -39.95 18.83
CA VAL A 527 33.40 -39.27 19.65
C VAL A 527 33.24 -37.84 19.13
N VAL A 528 32.00 -37.45 18.85
CA VAL A 528 31.67 -36.09 18.39
C VAL A 528 30.66 -35.49 19.36
N ALA A 529 30.97 -34.31 19.90
CA ALA A 529 30.04 -33.52 20.68
C ALA A 529 29.29 -32.56 19.75
N SER A 530 27.97 -32.60 19.74
CA SER A 530 27.10 -31.69 19.00
C SER A 530 26.25 -30.85 19.95
N THR A 531 26.10 -29.57 19.64
CA THR A 531 25.20 -28.63 20.34
C THR A 531 24.34 -27.89 19.35
N PHE A 532 23.07 -27.67 19.68
CA PHE A 532 22.13 -26.91 18.86
C PHE A 532 21.67 -25.67 19.62
N ILE A 533 22.06 -24.48 19.17
CA ILE A 533 21.79 -23.19 19.84
C ILE A 533 21.18 -22.23 18.84
N SER A 534 19.96 -21.76 19.11
CA SER A 534 19.24 -20.80 18.27
C SER A 534 19.16 -21.18 16.77
N GLY A 535 18.98 -22.47 16.49
CA GLY A 535 18.91 -22.97 15.10
C GLY A 535 20.26 -23.34 14.48
N ILE A 536 21.38 -23.12 15.19
CA ILE A 536 22.72 -23.43 14.71
C ILE A 536 23.25 -24.69 15.39
N GLU A 537 23.61 -25.69 14.58
CA GLU A 537 24.38 -26.85 15.06
C GLU A 537 25.89 -26.55 15.04
N LYS A 538 26.58 -26.88 16.14
CA LYS A 538 28.04 -26.89 16.21
C LYS A 538 28.51 -28.28 16.62
N THR A 539 29.48 -28.81 15.91
CA THR A 539 30.08 -30.12 16.19
C THR A 539 31.57 -29.99 16.51
N VAL A 540 32.05 -30.77 17.48
CA VAL A 540 33.45 -30.78 17.92
C VAL A 540 33.90 -32.22 18.11
N ASP A 541 35.03 -32.57 17.51
CA ASP A 541 35.69 -33.86 17.73
C ASP A 541 36.31 -33.92 19.13
N VAL A 542 36.00 -34.98 19.89
CA VAL A 542 36.57 -35.21 21.22
C VAL A 542 37.87 -35.99 21.09
N ASN A 543 38.99 -35.33 21.41
CA ASN A 543 40.33 -35.90 21.27
C ASN A 543 40.95 -36.14 22.64
N ASN A 544 41.55 -37.33 22.85
CA ASN A 544 42.12 -37.72 24.14
C ASN A 544 41.17 -37.52 25.33
N SER A 545 39.88 -37.82 25.13
CA SER A 545 38.81 -37.63 26.11
C SER A 545 38.56 -36.18 26.53
N VAL A 546 39.03 -35.18 25.78
CA VAL A 546 38.81 -33.75 26.09
C VAL A 546 38.34 -33.00 24.83
N ALA A 547 37.41 -32.07 25.01
CA ALA A 547 36.97 -31.14 23.98
C ALA A 547 36.60 -29.79 24.58
N VAL A 548 36.78 -28.71 23.81
CA VAL A 548 36.20 -27.40 24.14
C VAL A 548 34.94 -27.24 23.30
N VAL A 549 33.78 -27.26 23.94
CA VAL A 549 32.48 -27.32 23.27
C VAL A 549 31.78 -25.96 23.39
N PRO A 550 31.22 -25.42 22.30
CA PRO A 550 30.38 -24.22 22.37
C PRO A 550 29.07 -24.55 23.08
N VAL A 551 28.65 -23.68 23.99
CA VAL A 551 27.42 -23.83 24.78
C VAL A 551 26.68 -22.50 24.80
N SER A 552 25.40 -22.51 25.11
CA SER A 552 24.64 -21.27 25.31
C SER A 552 25.25 -20.46 26.46
N SER A 553 25.32 -19.13 26.31
CA SER A 553 26.04 -18.29 27.27
C SER A 553 25.40 -18.24 28.66
N ASN A 554 24.07 -18.20 28.72
CA ASN A 554 23.33 -18.04 29.98
C ASN A 554 22.19 -19.06 30.16
N ASN A 555 22.00 -19.98 29.20
CA ASN A 555 20.97 -21.02 29.25
C ASN A 555 21.55 -22.44 29.31
N ALA A 556 20.72 -23.39 29.74
CA ALA A 556 21.06 -24.81 29.68
C ALA A 556 21.33 -25.22 28.22
N THR A 557 22.29 -26.11 28.01
CA THR A 557 22.60 -26.66 26.68
C THR A 557 22.65 -28.16 26.75
N THR A 558 21.89 -28.83 25.88
CA THR A 558 22.06 -30.28 25.69
C THR A 558 23.19 -30.50 24.71
N ILE A 559 24.20 -31.24 25.14
CA ILE A 559 25.32 -31.68 24.31
C ILE A 559 25.05 -33.15 23.94
N THR A 560 24.84 -33.41 22.66
CA THR A 560 24.68 -34.77 22.14
C THR A 560 26.07 -35.33 21.86
N LEU A 561 26.43 -36.41 22.54
CA LEU A 561 27.67 -37.14 22.32
C LEU A 561 27.38 -38.30 21.38
N TYR A 562 27.88 -38.23 20.15
CA TYR A 562 27.76 -39.28 19.15
C TYR A 562 28.96 -40.23 19.21
N PHE A 563 28.69 -41.53 19.06
CA PHE A 563 29.67 -42.60 19.09
C PHE A 563 29.44 -43.61 17.95
N GLY A 564 30.53 -44.22 17.49
CA GLY A 564 30.52 -45.27 16.45
C GLY A 564 30.58 -44.73 15.02
N ASP A 565 30.76 -45.64 14.06
CA ASP A 565 30.79 -45.29 12.64
C ASP A 565 29.47 -44.62 12.23
N GLU A 566 29.57 -43.50 11.51
CA GLU A 566 28.43 -42.69 11.05
C GLU A 566 27.53 -42.10 12.16
N GLN A 567 28.03 -41.88 13.38
CA GLN A 567 27.29 -41.20 14.47
C GLN A 567 25.95 -41.89 14.85
N LYS A 568 25.85 -43.21 14.70
CA LYS A 568 24.60 -43.98 14.88
C LYS A 568 24.11 -44.15 16.31
N TYR A 569 24.93 -43.87 17.31
CA TYR A 569 24.63 -44.04 18.73
C TYR A 569 24.93 -42.75 19.47
N TYR A 570 24.09 -42.39 20.44
CA TYR A 570 24.28 -41.17 21.19
C TYR A 570 23.89 -41.29 22.66
N LEU A 571 24.50 -40.44 23.46
CA LEU A 571 24.09 -40.10 24.82
C LEU A 571 24.04 -38.58 24.94
N ASN A 572 23.29 -38.08 25.92
CA ASN A 572 23.23 -36.66 26.19
C ASN A 572 24.09 -36.30 27.40
N ALA A 573 24.64 -35.09 27.37
CA ALA A 573 25.30 -34.43 28.49
C ALA A 573 24.67 -33.05 28.67
N LEU A 574 24.22 -32.74 29.89
CA LEU A 574 23.50 -31.49 30.16
C LEU A 574 24.43 -30.42 30.75
N TYR A 575 24.69 -29.37 29.98
CA TYR A 575 25.37 -28.18 30.46
C TYR A 575 24.38 -27.26 31.21
N LEU A 576 24.76 -26.88 32.44
CA LEU A 576 24.01 -26.04 33.37
C LEU A 576 24.91 -24.93 33.95
N GLY A 577 25.78 -24.33 33.12
CA GLY A 577 26.65 -23.22 33.54
C GLY A 577 27.89 -23.63 34.34
N GLN A 578 28.36 -24.87 34.21
CA GLN A 578 29.61 -25.31 34.83
C GLN A 578 30.82 -24.77 34.05
N ALA A 579 31.94 -24.45 34.72
CA ALA A 579 33.16 -24.07 34.02
C ALA A 579 33.76 -25.26 33.25
N ASP A 580 33.87 -26.40 33.93
CA ASP A 580 34.29 -27.68 33.36
C ASP A 580 33.17 -28.72 33.52
N LEU A 581 32.94 -29.48 32.46
CA LEU A 581 31.93 -30.52 32.38
C LEU A 581 32.59 -31.90 32.42
N GLN A 582 32.55 -32.52 33.60
CA GLN A 582 33.07 -33.88 33.80
C GLN A 582 31.98 -34.91 33.44
N ILE A 583 32.21 -35.62 32.35
CA ILE A 583 31.31 -36.62 31.80
C ILE A 583 31.64 -37.97 32.42
N THR A 584 30.91 -38.31 33.49
CA THR A 584 30.95 -39.62 34.15
C THR A 584 29.75 -40.47 33.71
N PRO A 585 29.77 -41.80 33.89
CA PRO A 585 28.63 -42.65 33.55
C PRO A 585 27.32 -42.21 34.20
N ARG A 586 27.37 -41.79 35.47
CA ARG A 586 26.21 -41.24 36.18
C ARG A 586 25.73 -39.94 35.57
N PHE A 587 26.65 -39.08 35.15
CA PHE A 587 26.33 -37.81 34.52
C PHE A 587 25.58 -37.99 33.21
N VAL A 588 26.04 -38.88 32.32
CA VAL A 588 25.37 -39.15 31.04
C VAL A 588 24.07 -39.94 31.20
N ALA A 589 23.99 -40.84 32.18
CA ALA A 589 22.74 -41.52 32.54
C ALA A 589 21.67 -40.51 32.95
N ALA A 590 22.01 -39.64 33.92
CA ALA A 590 21.13 -38.58 34.39
C ALA A 590 20.78 -37.61 33.27
N SER A 591 21.74 -37.13 32.50
CA SER A 591 21.52 -36.17 31.39
C SER A 591 20.63 -36.74 30.29
N THR A 592 20.81 -38.01 29.93
CA THR A 592 20.01 -38.71 28.91
C THR A 592 18.57 -38.89 29.38
N ALA A 593 18.36 -39.27 30.64
CA ALA A 593 17.03 -39.35 31.22
C ALA A 593 16.39 -37.96 31.41
N TRP A 594 17.19 -36.95 31.80
CA TRP A 594 16.72 -35.60 32.02
C TRP A 594 16.05 -35.00 30.79
N GLY A 595 16.68 -35.14 29.60
CA GLY A 595 16.13 -34.63 28.35
C GLY A 595 14.75 -35.19 27.99
N LEU A 596 14.37 -36.35 28.56
CA LEU A 596 13.09 -37.02 28.32
C LEU A 596 12.08 -36.85 29.46
N SER A 597 12.50 -36.29 30.60
CA SER A 597 11.69 -36.14 31.82
C SER A 597 10.70 -34.98 31.79
N GLY A 598 10.66 -34.21 30.70
CA GLY A 598 9.77 -33.05 30.55
C GLY A 598 10.09 -31.89 31.49
N VAL A 599 11.29 -31.86 32.07
CA VAL A 599 11.72 -30.76 32.95
C VAL A 599 11.82 -29.48 32.14
N ASN A 600 11.12 -28.45 32.61
CA ASN A 600 11.15 -27.16 31.95
C ASN A 600 12.54 -26.53 32.05
N GLN A 601 13.25 -26.47 30.93
CA GLN A 601 14.60 -25.92 30.82
C GLN A 601 14.62 -24.38 30.86
N THR A 602 13.47 -23.70 30.92
CA THR A 602 13.39 -22.23 31.07
C THR A 602 13.55 -21.76 32.52
N GLN A 603 13.72 -22.66 33.48
CA GLN A 603 14.03 -22.29 34.87
C GLN A 603 15.46 -21.74 34.99
N GLN A 604 15.69 -20.89 36.00
CA GLN A 604 17.02 -20.37 36.30
C GLN A 604 18.05 -21.50 36.42
N LEU A 605 19.21 -21.30 35.79
CA LEU A 605 20.29 -22.27 35.68
C LEU A 605 20.73 -22.82 37.04
N ALA A 606 20.77 -21.97 38.07
CA ALA A 606 21.08 -22.37 39.44
C ALA A 606 20.09 -23.39 40.00
N LYS A 607 18.79 -23.23 39.73
CA LYS A 607 17.74 -24.16 40.15
C LYS A 607 17.85 -25.49 39.40
N LEU A 608 18.05 -25.44 38.08
CA LEU A 608 18.27 -26.64 37.27
C LEU A 608 19.49 -27.42 37.77
N LYS A 609 20.59 -26.73 38.07
CA LYS A 609 21.82 -27.34 38.62
C LYS A 609 21.58 -28.02 39.96
N ALA A 610 20.81 -27.40 40.85
CA ALA A 610 20.45 -27.99 42.14
C ALA A 610 19.59 -29.25 41.97
N LEU A 611 18.57 -29.22 41.11
CA LEU A 611 17.71 -30.37 40.82
C LEU A 611 18.50 -31.50 40.14
N PHE A 612 19.39 -31.17 39.19
CA PHE A 612 20.24 -32.15 38.53
C PHE A 612 21.19 -32.85 39.51
N ALA A 613 21.73 -32.12 40.48
CA ALA A 613 22.55 -32.70 41.54
C ALA A 613 21.78 -33.70 42.44
N GLN A 614 20.46 -33.54 42.56
CA GLN A 614 19.60 -34.48 43.27
C GLN A 614 19.29 -35.70 42.39
N ALA A 615 19.01 -35.49 41.09
CA ALA A 615 18.78 -36.57 40.13
C ALA A 615 19.96 -37.56 40.05
N LEU A 616 21.20 -37.08 40.18
CA LEU A 616 22.40 -37.91 40.21
C LEU A 616 22.45 -38.93 41.37
N LYS A 617 21.58 -38.79 42.38
CA LYS A 617 21.53 -39.64 43.57
C LYS A 617 20.39 -40.66 43.54
N LEU A 618 19.54 -40.65 42.51
CA LEU A 618 18.42 -41.59 42.37
C LEU A 618 18.94 -42.98 42.02
N ASP A 619 18.34 -44.02 42.62
CA ASP A 619 18.78 -45.41 42.45
C ASP A 619 18.66 -45.85 40.98
N GLU A 620 17.58 -45.47 40.31
CA GLU A 620 17.33 -45.77 38.90
C GLU A 620 18.37 -45.13 37.96
N VAL A 621 18.86 -43.94 38.34
CA VAL A 621 19.96 -43.26 37.60
C VAL A 621 21.28 -43.99 37.82
N ILE A 622 21.52 -44.50 39.03
CA ILE A 622 22.72 -45.30 39.33
C ILE A 622 22.68 -46.62 38.56
N GLU A 623 21.56 -47.33 38.55
CA GLU A 623 21.38 -48.59 37.79
C GLU A 623 21.59 -48.37 36.29
N PHE A 624 21.03 -47.28 35.74
CA PHE A 624 21.23 -46.94 34.34
C PHE A 624 22.71 -46.62 34.04
N ALA A 625 23.39 -45.91 34.94
CA ALA A 625 24.82 -45.64 34.83
C ALA A 625 25.68 -46.91 34.85
N ASP A 626 25.36 -47.87 35.74
CA ASP A 626 26.06 -49.15 35.83
C ASP A 626 25.89 -49.98 34.55
N TYR A 627 24.71 -49.92 33.92
CA TYR A 627 24.49 -50.50 32.60
C TYR A 627 25.37 -49.85 31.52
N ILE A 628 25.47 -48.51 31.50
CA ILE A 628 26.33 -47.77 30.57
C ILE A 628 27.79 -48.21 30.75
N ILE A 629 28.29 -48.31 32.00
CA ILE A 629 29.65 -48.77 32.31
C ILE A 629 29.90 -50.17 31.74
N LYS A 630 29.01 -51.12 32.04
CA LYS A 630 29.15 -52.53 31.64
C LYS A 630 29.18 -52.72 30.12
N ASN A 631 28.52 -51.82 29.38
CA ASN A 631 28.30 -51.96 27.94
C ASN A 631 28.99 -50.88 27.08
N ASN A 632 29.83 -49.99 27.65
CA ASN A 632 30.46 -48.87 26.93
C ASN A 632 31.27 -49.27 25.67
N ASN A 633 31.83 -50.48 25.65
CA ASN A 633 32.54 -51.05 24.49
C ASN A 633 31.63 -51.87 23.54
N GLN A 634 30.32 -51.90 23.77
CA GLN A 634 29.34 -52.67 22.99
C GLN A 634 28.22 -51.76 22.48
N LEU A 635 28.55 -50.85 21.56
CA LEU A 635 27.61 -49.84 21.03
C LEU A 635 26.20 -50.36 20.65
N PRO A 636 26.01 -51.54 20.03
CA PRO A 636 24.67 -52.06 19.73
C PRO A 636 23.76 -52.22 20.96
N LYS A 637 24.32 -52.37 22.17
CA LYS A 637 23.56 -52.49 23.43
C LYS A 637 22.79 -51.21 23.79
N TYR A 638 23.19 -50.07 23.25
CA TYR A 638 22.51 -48.78 23.44
C TYR A 638 21.18 -48.69 22.68
N LYS A 639 20.89 -49.68 21.82
CA LYS A 639 19.58 -49.86 21.15
C LYS A 639 18.81 -51.08 21.69
N SER A 640 19.28 -51.68 22.78
CA SER A 640 18.63 -52.86 23.35
C SER A 640 17.36 -52.49 24.13
N LYS A 641 16.49 -53.50 24.31
CA LYS A 641 15.31 -53.38 25.18
C LYS A 641 15.71 -53.02 26.62
N GLU A 642 16.77 -53.62 27.14
CA GLU A 642 17.26 -53.38 28.51
C GLU A 642 17.74 -51.95 28.71
N PHE A 643 18.54 -51.41 27.78
CA PHE A 643 18.93 -50.00 27.79
C PHE A 643 17.71 -49.08 27.79
N THR A 644 16.74 -49.38 26.93
CA THR A 644 15.50 -48.60 26.83
C THR A 644 14.71 -48.64 28.14
N THR A 645 14.57 -49.81 28.76
CA THR A 645 13.88 -49.98 30.05
C THR A 645 14.55 -49.17 31.16
N LEU A 646 15.88 -49.29 31.33
CA LEU A 646 16.62 -48.59 32.38
C LEU A 646 16.61 -47.07 32.16
N LYS A 647 16.74 -46.63 30.90
CA LYS A 647 16.61 -45.22 30.53
C LYS A 647 15.26 -44.68 30.99
N TRP A 648 14.15 -45.34 30.67
CA TRP A 648 12.81 -44.89 31.04
C TRP A 648 12.54 -44.96 32.56
N ALA A 649 13.06 -45.96 33.26
CA ALA A 649 12.99 -46.01 34.72
C ALA A 649 13.66 -44.76 35.35
N ALA A 650 14.83 -44.37 34.85
CA ALA A 650 15.50 -43.15 35.29
C ALA A 650 14.70 -41.88 34.92
N VAL A 651 14.04 -41.85 33.74
CA VAL A 651 13.15 -40.74 33.34
C VAL A 651 11.99 -40.57 34.33
N ASP A 652 11.32 -41.66 34.66
CA ASP A 652 10.17 -41.67 35.56
C ASP A 652 10.58 -41.25 36.97
N ALA A 653 11.72 -41.74 37.46
CA ALA A 653 12.28 -41.37 38.76
C ALA A 653 12.61 -39.87 38.84
N ILE A 654 13.29 -39.32 37.83
CA ILE A 654 13.59 -37.87 37.74
C ILE A 654 12.29 -37.06 37.71
N THR A 655 11.32 -37.47 36.90
CA THR A 655 10.02 -36.79 36.77
C THR A 655 9.27 -36.79 38.10
N ALA A 656 9.22 -37.91 38.80
CA ALA A 656 8.56 -38.04 40.09
C ALA A 656 9.27 -37.24 41.19
N HIS A 657 10.61 -37.18 41.14
CA HIS A 657 11.41 -36.40 42.09
C HIS A 657 11.19 -34.90 41.93
N ILE A 658 11.09 -34.41 40.70
CA ILE A 658 10.95 -32.97 40.41
C ILE A 658 9.52 -32.46 40.65
N LYS A 659 8.51 -33.35 40.62
CA LYS A 659 7.12 -33.00 40.96
C LYS A 659 6.84 -32.90 42.46
N LYS A 660 7.73 -33.42 43.31
CA LYS A 660 7.66 -33.30 44.77
C LYS A 660 8.36 -32.03 45.24
#